data_AF-A0A4Z0J9V1-F1
#
_entry.id   AF-A0A4Z0J9V1-F1
#
_cell.length_a   1.000
_cell.length_b   1.000
_cell.length_c   1.000
_cell.angle_alpha   90.00
_cell.angle_beta   90.00
_cell.angle_gamma   90.00
#
_symmetry.space_group_name_H-M   'P 1'
#
loop_
_entity.id
_entity.type
_entity.pdbx_description
1 polymer ?
#
loop_
_entity_poly.entity_id
_entity_poly.type
_entity_poly.pdbx_seq_one_letter_code
_entity_poly.pdbx_strand_id
1 'polypeptide(L)'
;MKRKNWLGWVVGLGVLLIGGVVGRADADYDQALRTAPQGISLDNIFVPGTTSNNQAAVVGTTNPAVTGTQAAKVNNGKKQFGAIWSTADNVFDLTKDQSASMWLYFGNTGKKAADGMAFVMHNDENGLAATPTFGKNVSGETLGVWGVDTDKKQTTPDKLATMAIQNSWALEFDTHLNTSTNYGNTGDADSFDVGIAGPHIANNYPAATSSYQMVRTSTLLPIYSVGYYATQTHEGLLQGDYTLLANGAWHHLSLDWQASTQKMTYTFDDKDPVSGTAQSGMQATAKLDLNQIDPQNTGQVRWGFTGATGDSYENNLVVIEEVPGLVDARATTRLTDTTTNQVIQDGDRLKGQDAFKLEYQLAYLSGKQDWQDVQAHLQIPDQLTVDAGKITYADGSTATVDLAGMTDNQVTVKLARALSATNATATISLTGTANNLKAPVTVDSAASTFSAVNGVVTADTPAFTLNPTLELYAASLSGSSVQLEANEDAVMKGLVVVPEGVDLTNADMTVHTTLNGKRRPDFQMTAGDDPSSGRFDVTVAAADLQSGQNTLITTVSDPYGNVSNEVKFTITVSRQLVFQTVADRSSFEETTLTGAHQRVKRMLDWQVEILDTREAGAKWTLQVTSTPFINQDGQPLAGTLSYHEGTDRTPIGTTPITISRGEAQDADVVTNVVDDWDDESGLLLEVNSSALASEYSSTVTWLLNDVP
;
A
#
# COMPACT_ATOMS: atom_id res chain seq x y z
N MET A 1 -88.89 60.69 31.47
CA MET A 1 -88.58 59.37 32.07
C MET A 1 -87.15 59.02 31.72
N LYS A 2 -86.38 58.56 32.71
CA LYS A 2 -84.90 58.65 32.73
C LYS A 2 -84.23 57.54 31.92
N ARG A 3 -83.22 57.88 31.13
CA ARG A 3 -81.83 57.42 31.37
C ARG A 3 -80.81 58.24 30.58
N LYS A 4 -79.65 58.35 31.20
CA LYS A 4 -78.63 59.40 31.07
C LYS A 4 -77.71 59.17 29.87
N ASN A 5 -77.41 60.25 29.18
CA ASN A 5 -76.14 60.44 28.47
C ASN A 5 -75.07 60.82 29.50
N TRP A 6 -73.89 60.18 29.42
CA TRP A 6 -72.64 60.94 29.50
C TRP A 6 -71.51 60.18 28.80
N LEU A 7 -70.88 60.90 27.90
CA LEU A 7 -69.79 60.51 27.01
C LEU A 7 -68.48 60.91 27.70
N GLY A 8 -67.54 59.98 27.83
CA GLY A 8 -66.21 60.20 28.37
C GLY A 8 -65.23 59.23 27.72
N TRP A 9 -64.17 59.81 27.15
CA TRP A 9 -63.07 59.19 26.40
C TRP A 9 -62.36 58.05 27.15
N VAL A 10 -61.94 56.99 26.45
CA VAL A 10 -60.61 56.33 26.59
C VAL A 10 -60.26 55.58 25.31
N VAL A 11 -59.01 55.80 24.87
CA VAL A 11 -58.25 55.16 23.80
C VAL A 11 -57.86 53.72 24.17
N GLY A 12 -57.91 52.81 23.19
CA GLY A 12 -57.10 51.58 23.18
C GLY A 12 -57.88 50.27 23.31
N LEU A 13 -58.22 49.65 22.18
CA LEU A 13 -58.39 48.20 22.05
C LEU A 13 -58.55 47.85 20.57
N GLY A 14 -57.53 47.21 20.01
CA GLY A 14 -57.51 46.84 18.60
C GLY A 14 -56.38 45.90 18.22
N VAL A 15 -56.14 44.84 18.99
CA VAL A 15 -55.50 43.60 18.51
C VAL A 15 -56.06 42.44 19.34
N LEU A 16 -56.93 41.62 18.75
CA LEU A 16 -57.47 40.39 19.33
C LEU A 16 -56.90 39.21 18.54
N LEU A 17 -55.96 38.51 19.19
CA LEU A 17 -55.68 37.07 19.12
C LEU A 17 -55.55 36.45 17.71
N ILE A 18 -54.35 36.56 17.14
CA ILE A 18 -53.82 35.51 16.28
C ILE A 18 -53.27 34.45 17.24
N GLY A 19 -53.99 33.35 17.40
CA GLY A 19 -53.51 32.17 18.12
C GLY A 19 -52.32 31.57 17.35
N GLY A 20 -51.11 31.90 17.80
CA GLY A 20 -49.92 31.17 17.39
C GLY A 20 -50.07 29.71 17.83
N VAL A 21 -50.14 28.81 16.85
CA VAL A 21 -49.95 27.38 17.07
C VAL A 21 -48.50 27.21 17.50
N VAL A 22 -48.29 27.11 18.82
CA VAL A 22 -47.02 26.65 19.37
C VAL A 22 -46.93 25.17 19.00
N GLY A 23 -46.16 24.85 17.98
CA GLY A 23 -45.84 23.47 17.62
C GLY A 23 -45.26 22.78 18.85
N ARG A 24 -45.87 21.66 19.26
CA ARG A 24 -45.26 20.79 20.26
C ARG A 24 -44.03 20.17 19.62
N ALA A 25 -42.84 20.44 20.15
CA ALA A 25 -41.62 19.77 19.75
C ALA A 25 -41.74 18.27 20.08
N ASP A 26 -41.51 17.42 19.08
CA ASP A 26 -41.34 15.97 19.27
C ASP A 26 -39.86 15.72 19.55
N ALA A 27 -39.52 15.62 20.84
CA ALA A 27 -38.14 15.56 21.29
C ALA A 27 -37.40 14.30 20.78
N ASP A 28 -38.13 13.22 20.52
CA ASP A 28 -37.58 11.98 19.98
C ASP A 28 -37.25 12.12 18.50
N TYR A 29 -38.17 12.68 17.72
CA TYR A 29 -37.93 13.02 16.31
C TYR A 29 -36.71 13.95 16.14
N ASP A 30 -36.64 15.00 16.95
CA ASP A 30 -35.53 15.94 16.94
C ASP A 30 -34.21 15.24 17.36
N GLN A 31 -34.27 14.25 18.26
CA GLN A 31 -33.10 13.44 18.63
C GLN A 31 -32.64 12.56 17.49
N ALA A 32 -33.54 11.84 16.83
CA ALA A 32 -33.24 10.99 15.68
C ALA A 32 -32.47 11.76 14.60
N LEU A 33 -32.92 12.96 14.24
CA LEU A 33 -32.25 13.80 13.24
C LEU A 33 -30.88 14.31 13.70
N ARG A 34 -30.67 14.50 15.00
CA ARG A 34 -29.41 15.01 15.58
C ARG A 34 -28.37 13.92 15.77
N THR A 35 -28.80 12.66 15.84
CA THR A 35 -27.91 11.49 15.96
C THR A 35 -27.90 10.62 14.70
N ALA A 36 -28.47 11.11 13.59
CA ALA A 36 -28.47 10.40 12.32
C ALA A 36 -27.03 10.06 11.89
N PRO A 37 -26.72 8.79 11.58
CA PRO A 37 -25.43 8.40 11.02
C PRO A 37 -25.18 9.03 9.65
N GLN A 38 -23.95 8.88 9.13
CA GLN A 38 -23.63 9.33 7.79
C GLN A 38 -24.44 8.52 6.76
N GLY A 39 -25.06 9.22 5.82
CA GLY A 39 -25.74 8.64 4.68
C GLY A 39 -25.61 9.54 3.47
N ILE A 40 -26.51 9.37 2.51
CA ILE A 40 -26.51 10.12 1.25
C ILE A 40 -27.65 11.15 1.18
N SER A 41 -27.58 12.03 0.19
CA SER A 41 -28.75 12.83 -0.20
C SER A 41 -29.76 11.93 -0.89
N LEU A 42 -31.05 12.13 -0.61
CA LEU A 42 -32.14 11.41 -1.24
C LEU A 42 -32.69 12.11 -2.49
N ASP A 43 -32.19 13.31 -2.81
CA ASP A 43 -32.62 14.11 -3.94
C ASP A 43 -32.42 13.33 -5.26
N ASN A 44 -33.47 13.26 -6.08
CA ASN A 44 -33.54 12.45 -7.31
C ASN A 44 -33.35 10.93 -7.15
N ILE A 45 -33.14 10.42 -5.94
CA ILE A 45 -33.01 8.99 -5.64
C ILE A 45 -34.35 8.44 -5.14
N PHE A 46 -34.97 9.13 -4.19
CA PHE A 46 -36.24 8.76 -3.59
C PHE A 46 -37.25 9.89 -3.64
N VAL A 47 -38.52 9.55 -3.82
CA VAL A 47 -39.65 10.47 -3.85
C VAL A 47 -40.78 9.96 -2.96
N PRO A 48 -41.48 10.84 -2.21
CA PRO A 48 -42.69 10.46 -1.51
C PRO A 48 -43.73 9.87 -2.46
N GLY A 49 -44.43 8.83 -2.02
CA GLY A 49 -45.54 8.25 -2.75
C GLY A 49 -46.66 9.26 -3.04
N THR A 50 -47.37 9.05 -4.13
CA THR A 50 -48.35 10.01 -4.68
C THR A 50 -49.79 9.75 -4.24
N THR A 51 -50.03 8.75 -3.38
CA THR A 51 -51.37 8.53 -2.82
C THR A 51 -51.77 9.67 -1.87
N SER A 52 -53.07 10.00 -1.83
CA SER A 52 -53.60 11.18 -1.16
C SER A 52 -53.40 11.23 0.36
N ASN A 53 -53.25 10.07 1.01
CA ASN A 53 -53.06 9.95 2.46
C ASN A 53 -51.59 9.78 2.87
N ASN A 54 -50.65 9.81 1.92
CA ASN A 54 -49.21 9.69 2.22
C ASN A 54 -48.71 10.85 3.09
N GLN A 55 -47.98 10.53 4.15
CA GLN A 55 -47.36 11.48 5.08
C GLN A 55 -45.82 11.46 5.02
N ALA A 56 -45.24 10.60 4.17
CA ALA A 56 -43.80 10.50 4.05
C ALA A 56 -43.18 11.76 3.45
N ALA A 57 -41.97 12.10 3.88
CA ALA A 57 -41.23 13.25 3.37
C ALA A 57 -39.72 13.03 3.46
N VAL A 58 -38.97 13.66 2.57
CA VAL A 58 -37.51 13.81 2.71
C VAL A 58 -37.23 15.02 3.60
N VAL A 59 -36.40 14.83 4.61
CA VAL A 59 -36.02 15.87 5.59
C VAL A 59 -34.51 15.92 5.75
N GLY A 60 -33.97 17.10 6.08
CA GLY A 60 -32.55 17.23 6.41
C GLY A 60 -32.25 16.71 7.81
N THR A 61 -31.08 16.10 8.00
CA THR A 61 -30.57 15.75 9.33
C THR A 61 -29.89 16.96 9.98
N THR A 62 -29.70 16.92 11.30
CA THR A 62 -29.08 18.02 12.08
C THR A 62 -27.84 17.59 12.85
N ASN A 63 -27.34 16.37 12.59
CA ASN A 63 -26.09 15.89 13.18
C ASN A 63 -24.90 16.71 12.61
N PRO A 64 -24.14 17.45 13.45
CA PRO A 64 -23.02 18.26 12.97
C PRO A 64 -21.81 17.43 12.50
N ALA A 65 -21.78 16.12 12.81
CA ALA A 65 -20.70 15.22 12.42
C ALA A 65 -20.85 14.63 11.02
N VAL A 66 -22.00 14.83 10.35
CA VAL A 66 -22.28 14.28 9.02
C VAL A 66 -22.53 15.39 8.01
N THR A 67 -22.24 15.14 6.75
CA THR A 67 -22.47 16.13 5.67
C THR A 67 -23.27 15.51 4.54
N GLY A 68 -24.18 16.29 3.93
CA GLY A 68 -24.98 15.84 2.79
C GLY A 68 -26.06 14.78 3.09
N THR A 69 -26.22 14.37 4.35
CA THR A 69 -27.20 13.35 4.75
C THR A 69 -28.64 13.90 4.77
N GLN A 70 -29.56 13.18 4.15
CA GLN A 70 -31.01 13.37 4.34
C GLN A 70 -31.64 12.09 4.91
N ALA A 71 -32.76 12.25 5.61
CA ALA A 71 -33.57 11.14 6.08
C ALA A 71 -34.93 11.12 5.36
N ALA A 72 -35.39 9.92 5.03
CA ALA A 72 -36.78 9.66 4.67
C ALA A 72 -37.57 9.49 5.96
N LYS A 73 -38.40 10.47 6.29
CA LYS A 73 -39.42 10.33 7.33
C LYS A 73 -40.60 9.56 6.73
N VAL A 74 -40.80 8.31 7.12
CA VAL A 74 -41.90 7.48 6.62
C VAL A 74 -43.21 7.92 7.29
N ASN A 75 -43.27 7.89 8.62
CA ASN A 75 -44.36 8.44 9.41
C ASN A 75 -43.83 8.92 10.78
N ASN A 76 -44.57 9.80 11.46
CA ASN A 76 -44.17 10.36 12.75
C ASN A 76 -45.36 10.82 13.61
N GLY A 77 -46.51 10.19 13.45
CA GLY A 77 -47.74 10.59 14.12
C GLY A 77 -48.81 9.51 14.02
N LYS A 78 -49.91 9.68 14.74
CA LYS A 78 -51.02 8.72 14.81
C LYS A 78 -51.83 8.68 13.51
N LYS A 79 -52.36 7.51 13.16
CA LYS A 79 -53.27 7.30 12.01
C LYS A 79 -52.66 7.75 10.69
N GLN A 80 -51.36 7.56 10.52
CA GLN A 80 -50.61 7.96 9.33
C GLN A 80 -50.25 6.75 8.49
N PHE A 81 -50.31 6.95 7.17
CA PHE A 81 -49.66 6.09 6.21
C PHE A 81 -48.51 6.87 5.58
N GLY A 82 -47.37 6.20 5.43
CA GLY A 82 -46.18 6.73 4.78
C GLY A 82 -45.69 5.77 3.71
N ALA A 83 -45.31 6.29 2.55
CA ALA A 83 -44.57 5.57 1.53
C ALA A 83 -43.56 6.50 0.86
N ILE A 84 -42.33 6.00 0.71
CA ILE A 84 -41.28 6.62 -0.09
C ILE A 84 -40.72 5.60 -1.05
N TRP A 85 -40.50 5.99 -2.30
CA TRP A 85 -40.12 5.08 -3.37
C TRP A 85 -38.93 5.58 -4.16
N SER A 86 -38.11 4.67 -4.67
CA SER A 86 -37.03 5.01 -5.59
C SER A 86 -37.58 5.68 -6.84
N THR A 87 -36.81 6.56 -7.48
CA THR A 87 -37.16 7.17 -8.76
C THR A 87 -36.99 6.16 -9.90
N ALA A 88 -37.47 6.49 -11.10
CA ALA A 88 -37.35 5.61 -12.27
C ALA A 88 -35.88 5.28 -12.61
N ASP A 89 -34.96 6.21 -12.37
CA ASP A 89 -33.53 6.03 -12.64
C ASP A 89 -32.82 5.21 -11.55
N ASN A 90 -33.48 4.97 -10.41
CA ASN A 90 -32.90 4.30 -9.23
C ASN A 90 -33.63 3.01 -8.84
N VAL A 91 -34.30 2.38 -9.81
CA VAL A 91 -34.87 1.04 -9.64
C VAL A 91 -33.80 -0.01 -9.32
N PHE A 92 -34.23 -1.06 -8.62
CA PHE A 92 -33.41 -2.20 -8.27
C PHE A 92 -33.35 -3.16 -9.48
N ASP A 93 -32.16 -3.48 -9.97
CA ASP A 93 -31.96 -4.36 -11.14
C ASP A 93 -31.78 -5.80 -10.67
N LEU A 94 -32.82 -6.61 -10.83
CA LEU A 94 -32.89 -8.01 -10.39
C LEU A 94 -31.96 -8.94 -11.20
N THR A 95 -31.42 -8.47 -12.32
CA THR A 95 -30.61 -9.29 -13.24
C THR A 95 -29.13 -9.31 -12.88
N LYS A 96 -28.71 -8.49 -11.91
CA LYS A 96 -27.33 -8.38 -11.44
C LYS A 96 -27.28 -8.55 -9.94
N ASP A 97 -26.13 -8.93 -9.41
CA ASP A 97 -25.91 -8.85 -7.98
C ASP A 97 -25.98 -7.37 -7.54
N GLN A 98 -26.66 -7.11 -6.43
CA GLN A 98 -26.94 -5.75 -5.94
C GLN A 98 -26.78 -5.70 -4.43
N SER A 99 -26.24 -4.60 -3.92
CA SER A 99 -26.17 -4.27 -2.50
C SER A 99 -26.90 -2.96 -2.21
N ALA A 100 -27.54 -2.91 -1.05
CA ALA A 100 -28.09 -1.67 -0.47
C ALA A 100 -27.85 -1.67 1.04
N SER A 101 -27.48 -0.52 1.60
CA SER A 101 -27.28 -0.35 3.05
C SER A 101 -27.98 0.92 3.53
N MET A 102 -28.53 0.87 4.75
CA MET A 102 -29.31 1.97 5.32
C MET A 102 -29.38 1.88 6.84
N TRP A 103 -29.68 3.02 7.46
CA TRP A 103 -29.97 3.13 8.88
C TRP A 103 -31.47 3.33 9.09
N LEU A 104 -32.05 2.57 10.02
CA LEU A 104 -33.46 2.58 10.38
C LEU A 104 -33.63 3.12 11.80
N TYR A 105 -34.67 3.93 12.02
CA TYR A 105 -35.04 4.46 13.32
C TYR A 105 -36.52 4.19 13.59
N PHE A 106 -36.84 3.66 14.77
CA PHE A 106 -38.18 3.20 15.15
C PHE A 106 -38.73 3.93 16.39
N GLY A 107 -38.14 5.07 16.77
CA GLY A 107 -38.51 5.78 17.99
C GLY A 107 -37.95 5.17 19.28
N ASN A 108 -38.34 5.75 20.42
CA ASN A 108 -37.77 5.42 21.74
C ASN A 108 -38.76 4.86 22.78
N THR A 109 -39.96 4.45 22.35
CA THR A 109 -41.05 4.12 23.27
C THR A 109 -41.21 2.63 23.58
N GLY A 110 -40.32 1.78 23.05
CA GLY A 110 -40.25 0.34 23.30
C GLY A 110 -41.62 -0.32 23.15
N LYS A 111 -42.14 -0.89 24.24
CA LYS A 111 -43.44 -1.56 24.27
C LYS A 111 -44.66 -0.70 23.88
N LYS A 112 -44.54 0.63 23.88
CA LYS A 112 -45.62 1.54 23.46
C LYS A 112 -45.50 1.99 22.00
N ALA A 113 -44.40 1.62 21.36
CA ALA A 113 -44.15 1.94 19.97
C ALA A 113 -45.11 1.15 19.08
N ALA A 114 -45.49 1.77 17.97
CA ALA A 114 -46.37 1.15 17.00
C ALA A 114 -46.34 1.90 15.66
N ASP A 115 -46.58 1.25 14.53
CA ASP A 115 -46.73 -0.20 14.39
C ASP A 115 -45.47 -0.84 13.77
N GLY A 116 -44.60 -0.02 13.15
CA GLY A 116 -43.39 -0.43 12.45
C GLY A 116 -43.28 0.19 11.06
N MET A 117 -42.33 -0.33 10.29
CA MET A 117 -42.19 -0.04 8.86
C MET A 117 -41.77 -1.29 8.09
N ALA A 118 -41.87 -1.24 6.76
CA ALA A 118 -41.42 -2.32 5.89
C ALA A 118 -40.54 -1.76 4.77
N PHE A 119 -39.47 -2.48 4.45
CA PHE A 119 -38.79 -2.36 3.17
C PHE A 119 -39.59 -3.13 2.13
N VAL A 120 -39.82 -2.54 0.96
CA VAL A 120 -40.69 -3.12 -0.07
C VAL A 120 -40.01 -3.04 -1.43
N MET A 121 -39.98 -4.16 -2.16
CA MET A 121 -39.72 -4.20 -3.60
C MET A 121 -41.02 -4.52 -4.32
N HIS A 122 -41.42 -3.72 -5.31
CA HIS A 122 -42.70 -3.92 -6.00
C HIS A 122 -42.72 -3.46 -7.46
N ASN A 123 -43.58 -4.13 -8.25
CA ASN A 123 -44.11 -3.67 -9.55
C ASN A 123 -45.65 -3.56 -9.50
N ASP A 124 -46.18 -2.97 -8.43
CA ASP A 124 -47.59 -2.57 -8.35
C ASP A 124 -47.95 -1.62 -9.51
N GLU A 125 -49.08 -1.87 -10.16
CA GLU A 125 -49.54 -1.07 -11.31
C GLU A 125 -49.81 0.41 -10.96
N ASN A 126 -50.05 0.72 -9.69
CA ASN A 126 -50.23 2.09 -9.19
C ASN A 126 -48.90 2.86 -9.09
N GLY A 127 -47.75 2.20 -9.30
CA GLY A 127 -46.43 2.85 -9.30
C GLY A 127 -46.18 3.62 -8.00
N LEU A 128 -45.90 4.92 -8.09
CA LEU A 128 -45.68 5.77 -6.92
C LEU A 128 -46.90 5.89 -5.99
N ALA A 129 -48.10 5.53 -6.45
CA ALA A 129 -49.31 5.52 -5.64
C ALA A 129 -49.60 4.17 -4.97
N ALA A 130 -48.68 3.20 -5.03
CA ALA A 130 -48.81 1.91 -4.35
C ALA A 130 -49.10 2.09 -2.85
N THR A 131 -50.19 1.49 -2.39
CA THR A 131 -50.69 1.57 -1.02
C THR A 131 -51.66 0.42 -0.77
N PRO A 132 -51.76 -0.08 0.48
CA PRO A 132 -52.89 -0.91 0.87
C PRO A 132 -54.21 -0.16 0.69
N THR A 133 -55.27 -0.91 0.45
CA THR A 133 -56.63 -0.37 0.34
C THR A 133 -57.21 -0.16 1.73
N PHE A 134 -56.91 0.98 2.34
CA PHE A 134 -57.44 1.35 3.64
C PHE A 134 -58.95 1.67 3.61
N GLY A 135 -59.61 1.41 4.75
CA GLY A 135 -60.96 1.89 5.00
C GLY A 135 -60.98 3.37 5.40
N LYS A 136 -61.87 3.73 6.32
CA LYS A 136 -61.94 5.12 6.84
C LYS A 136 -60.73 5.53 7.68
N ASN A 137 -60.04 4.55 8.26
CA ASN A 137 -58.86 4.73 9.10
C ASN A 137 -57.71 3.90 8.52
N VAL A 138 -56.48 4.35 8.77
CA VAL A 138 -55.27 3.55 8.53
C VAL A 138 -55.22 2.43 9.58
N SER A 139 -54.96 1.20 9.14
CA SER A 139 -54.74 0.04 10.01
C SER A 139 -53.25 -0.14 10.22
N GLY A 140 -52.81 0.05 11.47
CA GLY A 140 -51.41 -0.01 11.90
C GLY A 140 -50.70 -1.31 11.56
N GLU A 141 -51.34 -2.43 11.92
CA GLU A 141 -50.93 -3.83 11.64
C GLU A 141 -50.40 -4.07 10.22
N THR A 142 -50.87 -3.29 9.24
CA THR A 142 -50.45 -3.49 7.85
C THR A 142 -49.02 -3.06 7.54
N LEU A 143 -48.41 -2.25 8.40
CA LEU A 143 -47.11 -1.59 8.16
C LEU A 143 -47.04 -0.83 6.83
N GLY A 144 -48.21 -0.46 6.29
CA GLY A 144 -48.35 0.20 5.01
C GLY A 144 -48.11 -0.70 3.79
N VAL A 145 -48.07 -2.02 3.94
CA VAL A 145 -47.82 -2.94 2.83
C VAL A 145 -48.79 -4.12 2.77
N TRP A 146 -49.16 -4.70 3.91
CA TRP A 146 -50.03 -5.88 4.00
C TRP A 146 -51.52 -5.56 3.78
N GLY A 147 -52.32 -6.61 3.60
CA GLY A 147 -53.77 -6.51 3.46
C GLY A 147 -54.45 -6.00 4.73
N VAL A 148 -55.63 -5.38 4.59
CA VAL A 148 -56.38 -4.76 5.70
C VAL A 148 -57.52 -5.66 6.18
N ASP A 149 -57.35 -6.39 7.28
CA ASP A 149 -58.37 -7.33 7.81
C ASP A 149 -59.52 -6.62 8.53
N THR A 150 -60.51 -6.15 7.74
CA THR A 150 -61.68 -5.41 8.26
C THR A 150 -63.03 -6.07 7.98
N ASP A 151 -63.06 -7.24 7.33
CA ASP A 151 -64.28 -8.01 7.08
C ASP A 151 -64.32 -9.27 7.94
N LYS A 152 -64.94 -9.17 9.11
CA LYS A 152 -65.12 -10.30 10.03
C LYS A 152 -65.89 -11.51 9.48
N LYS A 153 -66.51 -11.39 8.29
CA LYS A 153 -67.21 -12.50 7.62
C LYS A 153 -66.31 -13.21 6.59
N GLN A 154 -65.11 -12.72 6.36
CA GLN A 154 -64.20 -13.25 5.36
C GLN A 154 -63.62 -14.59 5.82
N THR A 155 -63.92 -15.66 5.08
CA THR A 155 -63.53 -17.02 5.44
C THR A 155 -62.24 -17.49 4.75
N THR A 156 -61.79 -16.78 3.72
CA THR A 156 -60.60 -17.11 2.92
C THR A 156 -59.75 -15.85 2.69
N PRO A 157 -58.43 -15.97 2.49
CA PRO A 157 -57.53 -14.82 2.38
C PRO A 157 -57.60 -14.07 1.05
N ASP A 158 -58.35 -14.57 0.05
CA ASP A 158 -58.33 -14.03 -1.33
C ASP A 158 -58.58 -12.52 -1.41
N LYS A 159 -59.60 -12.01 -0.72
CA LYS A 159 -59.90 -10.57 -0.73
C LYS A 159 -58.88 -9.77 0.07
N LEU A 160 -58.34 -10.33 1.15
CA LEU A 160 -57.38 -9.65 2.01
C LEU A 160 -56.09 -9.38 1.22
N ALA A 161 -55.61 -10.40 0.50
CA ALA A 161 -54.42 -10.30 -0.35
C ALA A 161 -54.57 -9.24 -1.45
N THR A 162 -55.75 -9.08 -2.04
CA THR A 162 -56.00 -8.02 -3.04
C THR A 162 -55.98 -6.60 -2.48
N MET A 163 -56.02 -6.44 -1.15
CA MET A 163 -55.98 -5.14 -0.48
C MET A 163 -54.56 -4.71 -0.11
N ALA A 164 -53.55 -5.58 -0.25
CA ALA A 164 -52.15 -5.26 -0.01
C ALA A 164 -51.53 -4.44 -1.18
N ILE A 165 -50.27 -4.03 -1.05
CA ILE A 165 -49.49 -3.63 -2.23
C ILE A 165 -49.30 -4.87 -3.13
N GLN A 166 -49.56 -4.71 -4.42
CA GLN A 166 -49.55 -5.80 -5.39
C GLN A 166 -48.16 -5.99 -6.01
N ASN A 167 -47.90 -7.21 -6.49
CA ASN A 167 -46.64 -7.61 -7.13
C ASN A 167 -45.43 -7.19 -6.30
N SER A 168 -45.38 -7.64 -5.03
CA SER A 168 -44.39 -7.14 -4.08
C SER A 168 -43.82 -8.23 -3.19
N TRP A 169 -42.59 -8.00 -2.74
CA TRP A 169 -41.98 -8.66 -1.59
C TRP A 169 -41.67 -7.59 -0.53
N ALA A 170 -41.96 -7.92 0.73
CA ALA A 170 -41.76 -7.01 1.85
C ALA A 170 -40.92 -7.68 2.94
N LEU A 171 -40.01 -6.91 3.50
CA LEU A 171 -39.28 -7.20 4.74
C LEU A 171 -39.80 -6.23 5.79
N GLU A 172 -40.53 -6.74 6.76
CA GLU A 172 -41.15 -5.96 7.81
C GLU A 172 -40.26 -5.82 9.03
N PHE A 173 -40.44 -4.72 9.74
CA PHE A 173 -39.78 -4.39 10.99
C PHE A 173 -40.88 -3.98 11.97
N ASP A 174 -41.45 -4.96 12.65
CA ASP A 174 -42.66 -4.82 13.43
C ASP A 174 -42.35 -4.52 14.90
N THR A 175 -42.79 -3.35 15.37
CA THR A 175 -42.57 -2.89 16.74
C THR A 175 -43.75 -3.22 17.67
N HIS A 176 -44.88 -3.68 17.13
CA HIS A 176 -46.15 -3.80 17.82
C HIS A 176 -46.89 -5.11 17.55
N LEU A 177 -46.96 -5.98 18.57
CA LEU A 177 -47.63 -7.26 18.44
C LEU A 177 -49.16 -7.19 18.40
N ASN A 178 -49.72 -7.38 17.21
CA ASN A 178 -51.12 -7.60 16.93
C ASN A 178 -51.52 -9.07 17.17
N THR A 179 -51.90 -9.41 18.42
CA THR A 179 -52.09 -10.81 18.89
C THR A 179 -53.51 -11.15 19.34
N SER A 180 -54.49 -10.31 19.04
CA SER A 180 -55.88 -10.53 19.43
C SER A 180 -56.46 -11.77 18.74
N THR A 181 -57.19 -12.60 19.50
CA THR A 181 -57.83 -13.84 18.99
C THR A 181 -59.30 -13.97 19.38
N ASN A 182 -59.82 -12.99 20.14
CA ASN A 182 -61.18 -13.01 20.64
C ASN A 182 -62.17 -12.58 19.55
N TYR A 183 -63.40 -13.11 19.62
CA TYR A 183 -64.48 -12.73 18.69
C TYR A 183 -64.69 -11.21 18.58
N GLY A 184 -64.52 -10.48 19.68
CA GLY A 184 -64.69 -9.02 19.71
C GLY A 184 -63.75 -8.26 18.76
N ASN A 185 -62.59 -8.84 18.44
CA ASN A 185 -61.53 -8.22 17.65
C ASN A 185 -61.50 -8.75 16.20
N THR A 186 -62.53 -9.50 15.79
CA THR A 186 -62.63 -10.01 14.42
C THR A 186 -62.86 -8.88 13.43
N GLY A 187 -62.00 -8.75 12.43
CA GLY A 187 -62.02 -7.65 11.47
C GLY A 187 -61.59 -6.30 12.06
N ASP A 188 -60.79 -6.29 13.13
CA ASP A 188 -60.21 -5.07 13.69
C ASP A 188 -58.76 -4.81 13.22
N ALA A 189 -58.18 -5.71 12.42
CA ALA A 189 -56.78 -5.70 12.00
C ALA A 189 -55.82 -5.66 13.21
N ASP A 190 -55.85 -6.71 14.04
CA ASP A 190 -55.10 -6.82 15.31
C ASP A 190 -54.68 -8.28 15.64
N SER A 191 -54.42 -9.11 14.64
CA SER A 191 -54.18 -10.55 14.76
C SER A 191 -53.02 -11.13 13.93
N PHE A 192 -52.26 -10.34 13.17
CA PHE A 192 -51.18 -10.84 12.31
C PHE A 192 -50.10 -11.62 13.07
N ASP A 193 -49.75 -11.17 14.28
CA ASP A 193 -48.63 -11.69 15.07
C ASP A 193 -48.99 -12.84 16.01
N VAL A 194 -50.16 -13.46 15.82
CA VAL A 194 -50.59 -14.58 16.67
C VAL A 194 -49.55 -15.71 16.62
N GLY A 195 -48.85 -15.90 17.75
CA GLY A 195 -47.78 -16.90 17.88
C GLY A 195 -46.36 -16.31 17.98
N ILE A 196 -46.21 -15.00 17.75
CA ILE A 196 -44.96 -14.25 17.93
C ILE A 196 -44.87 -13.72 19.38
N ALA A 197 -43.66 -13.64 19.93
CA ALA A 197 -43.44 -13.35 21.36
C ALA A 197 -42.78 -11.97 21.66
N GLY A 198 -42.39 -11.20 20.64
CA GLY A 198 -41.77 -9.88 20.76
C GLY A 198 -41.66 -9.19 19.39
N PRO A 199 -41.22 -7.91 19.37
CA PRO A 199 -40.88 -7.22 18.13
C PRO A 199 -39.93 -8.05 17.25
N HIS A 200 -40.11 -7.93 15.95
CA HIS A 200 -39.51 -8.89 15.02
C HIS A 200 -39.31 -8.30 13.63
N ILE A 201 -38.55 -9.05 12.83
CA ILE A 201 -38.29 -8.81 11.43
C ILE A 201 -38.63 -10.08 10.69
N ALA A 202 -39.46 -10.00 9.66
CA ALA A 202 -39.82 -11.13 8.83
C ALA A 202 -40.15 -10.67 7.42
N ASN A 203 -40.27 -11.61 6.48
CA ASN A 203 -40.59 -11.29 5.10
C ASN A 203 -41.69 -12.18 4.55
N ASN A 204 -42.41 -11.68 3.54
CA ASN A 204 -43.33 -12.47 2.71
C ASN A 204 -43.74 -11.68 1.45
N TYR A 205 -44.73 -12.19 0.71
CA TYR A 205 -45.34 -11.53 -0.45
C TYR A 205 -46.71 -10.95 -0.08
N PRO A 206 -46.85 -9.61 0.11
CA PRO A 206 -48.09 -9.00 0.58
C PRO A 206 -49.37 -9.37 -0.18
N ALA A 207 -49.29 -9.56 -1.50
CA ALA A 207 -50.43 -9.94 -2.32
C ALA A 207 -50.64 -11.46 -2.49
N ALA A 208 -49.84 -12.30 -1.84
CA ALA A 208 -50.01 -13.74 -1.89
C ALA A 208 -51.01 -14.22 -0.83
N THR A 209 -51.96 -15.05 -1.24
CA THR A 209 -52.93 -15.63 -0.30
C THR A 209 -52.29 -16.55 0.73
N SER A 210 -51.14 -17.15 0.43
CA SER A 210 -50.35 -17.98 1.35
C SER A 210 -49.74 -17.22 2.51
N SER A 211 -49.64 -15.89 2.43
CA SER A 211 -49.12 -15.05 3.50
C SER A 211 -50.12 -14.85 4.63
N TYR A 212 -51.39 -15.24 4.45
CA TYR A 212 -52.46 -15.05 5.42
C TYR A 212 -53.20 -16.35 5.72
N GLN A 213 -53.63 -16.50 6.97
CA GLN A 213 -54.55 -17.55 7.38
C GLN A 213 -55.77 -16.96 8.07
N MET A 214 -56.97 -17.24 7.53
CA MET A 214 -58.23 -16.85 8.19
C MET A 214 -58.59 -17.84 9.30
N VAL A 215 -58.66 -17.37 10.54
CA VAL A 215 -58.96 -18.19 11.72
C VAL A 215 -60.37 -17.90 12.23
N ARG A 216 -61.16 -18.97 12.37
CA ARG A 216 -62.55 -18.89 12.85
C ARG A 216 -62.60 -18.78 14.38
N THR A 217 -63.33 -17.80 14.89
CA THR A 217 -63.65 -17.64 16.32
C THR A 217 -65.15 -17.39 16.53
N SER A 218 -65.63 -17.51 17.78
CA SER A 218 -67.04 -17.32 18.10
C SER A 218 -67.27 -16.84 19.53
N THR A 219 -68.38 -16.13 19.74
CA THR A 219 -68.89 -15.78 21.08
C THR A 219 -70.24 -16.45 21.34
N LEU A 220 -70.55 -16.73 22.62
CA LEU A 220 -71.82 -17.30 23.07
C LEU A 220 -72.79 -16.24 23.66
N LEU A 221 -72.28 -15.07 24.05
CA LEU A 221 -73.06 -14.00 24.69
C LEU A 221 -72.83 -12.65 23.97
N PRO A 222 -73.86 -11.79 23.83
CA PRO A 222 -75.27 -12.02 24.16
C PRO A 222 -76.04 -12.86 23.10
N ILE A 223 -75.49 -13.02 21.89
CA ILE A 223 -76.05 -13.84 20.79
C ILE A 223 -74.90 -14.63 20.15
N TYR A 224 -75.10 -15.92 19.89
CA TYR A 224 -74.10 -16.75 19.19
C TYR A 224 -73.72 -16.10 17.87
N SER A 225 -72.44 -15.77 17.72
CA SER A 225 -71.93 -15.12 16.54
C SER A 225 -70.56 -15.70 16.18
N VAL A 226 -70.31 -15.82 14.88
CA VAL A 226 -69.06 -16.34 14.30
C VAL A 226 -68.39 -15.22 13.54
N GLY A 227 -67.07 -15.14 13.67
CA GLY A 227 -66.24 -14.17 13.00
C GLY A 227 -64.90 -14.78 12.65
N TYR A 228 -64.16 -14.09 11.80
CA TYR A 228 -62.84 -14.48 11.35
C TYR A 228 -61.87 -13.33 11.59
N TYR A 229 -60.65 -13.68 11.94
CA TYR A 229 -59.49 -12.77 11.96
C TYR A 229 -58.39 -13.41 11.13
N ALA A 230 -57.51 -12.59 10.55
CA ALA A 230 -56.36 -13.05 9.79
C ALA A 230 -55.11 -13.13 10.68
N THR A 231 -54.31 -14.19 10.52
CA THR A 231 -52.94 -14.27 11.03
C THR A 231 -51.97 -14.24 9.85
N GLN A 232 -50.74 -13.78 10.06
CA GLN A 232 -49.72 -13.68 9.02
C GLN A 232 -48.67 -14.79 9.13
N THR A 233 -48.20 -15.29 7.99
CA THR A 233 -47.05 -16.21 7.93
C THR A 233 -45.76 -15.41 7.87
N HIS A 234 -44.92 -15.52 8.91
CA HIS A 234 -43.66 -14.79 9.03
C HIS A 234 -42.49 -15.66 8.55
N GLU A 235 -41.94 -15.41 7.36
CA GLU A 235 -40.75 -16.14 6.86
C GLU A 235 -39.45 -15.43 7.29
N GLY A 236 -38.40 -16.21 7.53
CA GLY A 236 -37.08 -15.65 7.90
C GLY A 236 -37.10 -14.84 9.21
N LEU A 237 -37.93 -15.24 10.16
CA LEU A 237 -38.16 -14.54 11.44
C LEU A 237 -36.86 -14.29 12.22
N LEU A 238 -36.54 -13.02 12.45
CA LEU A 238 -35.57 -12.55 13.44
C LEU A 238 -36.34 -11.86 14.56
N GLN A 239 -36.16 -12.29 15.80
CA GLN A 239 -37.01 -11.88 16.91
C GLN A 239 -36.19 -11.47 18.13
N GLY A 240 -36.65 -10.45 18.85
CA GLY A 240 -36.04 -9.96 20.07
C GLY A 240 -37.07 -9.54 21.13
N ASP A 241 -36.59 -8.85 22.17
CA ASP A 241 -37.46 -8.19 23.13
C ASP A 241 -37.83 -6.76 22.64
N TYR A 242 -38.51 -5.99 23.48
CA TYR A 242 -38.92 -4.62 23.15
C TYR A 242 -37.77 -3.60 23.06
N THR A 243 -36.52 -4.04 23.13
CA THR A 243 -35.34 -3.23 22.84
C THR A 243 -34.76 -3.49 21.45
N LEU A 244 -35.34 -4.43 20.68
CA LEU A 244 -34.85 -4.77 19.34
C LEU A 244 -34.94 -3.61 18.34
N LEU A 245 -36.07 -2.89 18.33
CA LEU A 245 -36.37 -1.87 17.32
C LEU A 245 -36.56 -0.49 17.95
N ALA A 246 -37.66 -0.26 18.68
CA ALA A 246 -38.04 1.06 19.20
C ALA A 246 -37.29 1.46 20.49
N ASN A 247 -35.97 1.40 20.48
CA ASN A 247 -35.10 1.65 21.64
C ASN A 247 -34.46 3.05 21.67
N GLY A 248 -34.73 3.89 20.67
CA GLY A 248 -34.21 5.25 20.53
C GLY A 248 -32.84 5.34 19.85
N ALA A 249 -32.33 4.25 19.27
CA ALA A 249 -31.09 4.19 18.49
C ALA A 249 -31.36 3.98 17.00
N TRP A 250 -30.33 4.25 16.19
CA TRP A 250 -30.31 3.90 14.77
C TRP A 250 -29.79 2.48 14.60
N HIS A 251 -30.45 1.72 13.72
CA HIS A 251 -30.15 0.32 13.44
C HIS A 251 -29.68 0.17 12.00
N HIS A 252 -28.58 -0.54 11.77
CA HIS A 252 -28.09 -0.75 10.40
C HIS A 252 -28.83 -1.91 9.73
N LEU A 253 -29.11 -1.79 8.44
CA LEU A 253 -29.59 -2.86 7.58
C LEU A 253 -28.70 -2.93 6.35
N SER A 254 -28.18 -4.13 6.07
CA SER A 254 -27.53 -4.48 4.81
C SER A 254 -28.39 -5.47 4.04
N LEU A 255 -28.60 -5.22 2.75
CA LEU A 255 -29.30 -6.09 1.80
C LEU A 255 -28.33 -6.54 0.71
N ASP A 256 -28.18 -7.84 0.54
CA ASP A 256 -27.35 -8.50 -0.48
C ASP A 256 -28.23 -9.35 -1.39
N TRP A 257 -28.39 -8.93 -2.64
CA TRP A 257 -29.13 -9.66 -3.66
C TRP A 257 -28.18 -10.40 -4.59
N GLN A 258 -28.39 -11.71 -4.71
CA GLN A 258 -27.66 -12.58 -5.63
C GLN A 258 -28.57 -12.99 -6.78
N ALA A 259 -28.39 -12.38 -7.94
CA ALA A 259 -29.27 -12.57 -9.10
C ALA A 259 -29.26 -14.02 -9.61
N SER A 260 -28.09 -14.66 -9.62
CA SER A 260 -27.93 -16.03 -10.13
C SER A 260 -28.69 -17.08 -9.33
N THR A 261 -28.89 -16.86 -8.02
CA THR A 261 -29.59 -17.81 -7.13
C THR A 261 -30.94 -17.31 -6.65
N GLN A 262 -31.29 -16.07 -7.01
CA GLN A 262 -32.49 -15.35 -6.59
C GLN A 262 -32.64 -15.29 -5.06
N LYS A 263 -31.55 -14.97 -4.37
CA LYS A 263 -31.51 -14.89 -2.91
C LYS A 263 -31.29 -13.46 -2.46
N MET A 264 -32.11 -13.02 -1.51
CA MET A 264 -31.93 -11.79 -0.75
C MET A 264 -31.48 -12.15 0.66
N THR A 265 -30.25 -11.80 1.00
CA THR A 265 -29.73 -11.87 2.37
C THR A 265 -29.88 -10.51 3.02
N TYR A 266 -30.49 -10.45 4.20
CA TYR A 266 -30.64 -9.23 4.97
C TYR A 266 -29.98 -9.40 6.33
N THR A 267 -29.16 -8.42 6.71
CA THR A 267 -28.42 -8.41 7.98
C THR A 267 -28.79 -7.13 8.73
N PHE A 268 -29.32 -7.28 9.93
CA PHE A 268 -29.78 -6.20 10.80
C PHE A 268 -28.80 -6.03 11.97
N ASP A 269 -28.51 -4.78 12.35
CA ASP A 269 -27.54 -4.42 13.40
C ASP A 269 -26.11 -4.94 13.13
N ASP A 270 -25.68 -4.91 11.88
CA ASP A 270 -24.32 -5.28 11.45
C ASP A 270 -23.33 -4.10 11.44
N LYS A 271 -23.71 -2.94 11.98
CA LYS A 271 -22.84 -1.77 12.13
C LYS A 271 -23.24 -0.90 13.31
N ASP A 272 -22.24 -0.39 14.03
CA ASP A 272 -22.47 0.54 15.15
C ASP A 272 -22.88 1.93 14.63
N PRO A 273 -24.00 2.51 15.10
CA PRO A 273 -24.51 3.79 14.61
C PRO A 273 -23.66 5.01 14.99
N VAL A 274 -22.75 4.89 15.96
CA VAL A 274 -21.90 5.99 16.42
C VAL A 274 -20.51 5.90 15.80
N SER A 275 -19.86 4.73 15.89
CA SER A 275 -18.50 4.53 15.39
C SER A 275 -18.42 4.09 13.94
N GLY A 276 -19.53 3.57 13.37
CA GLY A 276 -19.54 2.97 12.04
C GLY A 276 -18.79 1.63 11.96
N THR A 277 -18.37 1.05 13.09
CA THR A 277 -17.64 -0.22 13.08
C THR A 277 -18.57 -1.39 12.77
N ALA A 278 -18.13 -2.29 11.89
CA ALA A 278 -18.86 -3.50 11.56
C ALA A 278 -19.11 -4.39 12.79
N GLN A 279 -20.27 -5.04 12.83
CA GLN A 279 -20.73 -5.97 13.85
C GLN A 279 -21.32 -7.22 13.17
N SER A 280 -21.57 -8.29 13.91
CA SER A 280 -22.10 -9.52 13.30
C SER A 280 -23.57 -9.41 12.88
N GLY A 281 -24.36 -8.59 13.58
CA GLY A 281 -25.80 -8.46 13.37
C GLY A 281 -26.60 -9.76 13.54
N MET A 282 -27.89 -9.67 13.25
CA MET A 282 -28.80 -10.80 13.01
C MET A 282 -29.05 -10.93 11.52
N GLN A 283 -29.04 -12.15 10.99
CA GLN A 283 -29.13 -12.38 9.56
C GLN A 283 -30.15 -13.46 9.21
N ALA A 284 -30.85 -13.26 8.10
CA ALA A 284 -31.60 -14.31 7.42
C ALA A 284 -31.47 -14.17 5.90
N THR A 285 -31.93 -15.18 5.16
CA THR A 285 -31.87 -15.20 3.70
C THR A 285 -33.18 -15.75 3.13
N ALA A 286 -33.80 -14.98 2.26
CA ALA A 286 -35.01 -15.33 1.54
C ALA A 286 -34.67 -15.71 0.09
N LYS A 287 -35.20 -16.83 -0.40
CA LYS A 287 -35.21 -17.12 -1.82
C LYS A 287 -36.47 -16.50 -2.43
N LEU A 288 -36.30 -15.56 -3.36
CA LEU A 288 -37.41 -14.82 -3.94
C LEU A 288 -38.02 -15.53 -5.16
N ASP A 289 -39.35 -15.62 -5.20
CA ASP A 289 -40.13 -15.97 -6.38
C ASP A 289 -40.43 -14.69 -7.15
N LEU A 290 -39.64 -14.44 -8.19
CA LEU A 290 -39.76 -13.22 -8.98
C LEU A 290 -41.12 -13.10 -9.68
N ASN A 291 -41.89 -14.18 -9.87
CA ASN A 291 -43.24 -14.06 -10.44
C ASN A 291 -44.23 -13.35 -9.50
N GLN A 292 -43.95 -13.33 -8.20
CA GLN A 292 -44.76 -12.61 -7.20
C GLN A 292 -44.40 -11.11 -7.13
N ILE A 293 -43.29 -10.69 -7.72
CA ILE A 293 -42.75 -9.33 -7.61
C ILE A 293 -42.73 -8.62 -8.97
N ASP A 294 -42.28 -9.32 -10.01
CA ASP A 294 -42.13 -8.83 -11.38
C ASP A 294 -42.74 -9.83 -12.38
N PRO A 295 -44.08 -10.05 -12.35
CA PRO A 295 -44.73 -11.03 -13.22
C PRO A 295 -44.58 -10.74 -14.71
N GLN A 296 -44.26 -9.49 -15.08
CA GLN A 296 -43.98 -9.07 -16.46
C GLN A 296 -42.52 -9.33 -16.88
N ASN A 297 -41.65 -9.79 -15.98
CA ASN A 297 -40.23 -10.08 -16.23
C ASN A 297 -39.47 -8.89 -16.83
N THR A 298 -39.69 -7.70 -16.28
CA THR A 298 -38.98 -6.48 -16.66
C THR A 298 -37.51 -6.49 -16.19
N GLY A 299 -37.19 -7.29 -15.18
CA GLY A 299 -35.86 -7.36 -14.55
C GLY A 299 -35.57 -6.19 -13.61
N GLN A 300 -36.53 -5.29 -13.40
CA GLN A 300 -36.38 -4.09 -12.57
C GLN A 300 -37.59 -3.93 -11.65
N VAL A 301 -37.35 -3.52 -10.41
CA VAL A 301 -38.41 -3.24 -9.44
C VAL A 301 -38.21 -1.90 -8.76
N ARG A 302 -39.32 -1.24 -8.44
CA ARG A 302 -39.28 -0.09 -7.55
C ARG A 302 -39.07 -0.59 -6.13
N TRP A 303 -38.32 0.17 -5.34
CA TRP A 303 -38.06 -0.20 -3.96
C TRP A 303 -38.15 1.02 -3.04
N GLY A 304 -38.37 0.78 -1.75
CA GLY A 304 -38.48 1.85 -0.78
C GLY A 304 -39.07 1.36 0.53
N PHE A 305 -39.70 2.28 1.25
CA PHE A 305 -40.22 2.01 2.59
C PHE A 305 -41.66 2.46 2.73
N THR A 306 -42.43 1.63 3.44
CA THR A 306 -43.79 1.95 3.87
C THR A 306 -43.89 1.89 5.38
N GLY A 307 -44.90 2.57 5.94
CA GLY A 307 -45.23 2.47 7.35
C GLY A 307 -46.67 2.89 7.60
N ALA A 308 -47.32 2.27 8.57
CA ALA A 308 -48.66 2.60 9.01
C ALA A 308 -48.68 2.77 10.53
N THR A 309 -49.50 3.69 11.03
CA THR A 309 -49.70 3.87 12.47
C THR A 309 -51.18 3.89 12.83
N GLY A 310 -51.52 3.34 14.00
CA GLY A 310 -52.85 3.38 14.59
C GLY A 310 -53.05 4.53 15.59
N ASP A 311 -53.70 4.22 16.73
CA ASP A 311 -53.86 5.16 17.85
C ASP A 311 -52.56 5.32 18.68
N SER A 312 -51.63 4.37 18.55
CA SER A 312 -50.22 4.49 18.95
C SER A 312 -49.38 4.87 17.72
N TYR A 313 -48.18 5.39 17.96
CA TYR A 313 -47.26 5.75 16.88
C TYR A 313 -45.83 5.75 17.38
N GLU A 314 -44.90 5.72 16.44
CA GLU A 314 -43.47 5.97 16.65
C GLU A 314 -42.91 6.84 15.52
N ASN A 315 -41.63 7.19 15.64
CA ASN A 315 -40.91 7.92 14.60
C ASN A 315 -40.22 6.90 13.70
N ASN A 316 -40.74 6.68 12.48
CA ASN A 316 -40.11 5.84 11.48
C ASN A 316 -39.30 6.69 10.50
N LEU A 317 -37.97 6.58 10.58
CA LEU A 317 -37.04 7.27 9.68
C LEU A 317 -36.05 6.29 9.06
N VAL A 318 -35.63 6.61 7.84
CA VAL A 318 -34.60 5.88 7.11
C VAL A 318 -33.53 6.84 6.61
N VAL A 319 -32.26 6.54 6.84
CA VAL A 319 -31.12 7.19 6.19
C VAL A 319 -30.48 6.18 5.27
N ILE A 320 -30.42 6.46 3.97
CA ILE A 320 -29.78 5.56 3.01
C ILE A 320 -28.27 5.77 3.06
N GLU A 321 -27.49 4.69 3.10
CA GLU A 321 -26.02 4.72 3.04
C GLU A 321 -25.54 4.27 1.65
N GLU A 322 -26.10 3.19 1.10
CA GLU A 322 -25.77 2.66 -0.21
C GLU A 322 -27.04 2.42 -1.06
N VAL A 323 -27.00 2.88 -2.30
CA VAL A 323 -28.03 2.62 -3.32
C VAL A 323 -27.43 1.74 -4.41
N PRO A 324 -28.12 0.66 -4.83
CA PRO A 324 -27.56 -0.28 -5.78
C PRO A 324 -27.17 0.36 -7.12
N GLY A 325 -25.88 0.28 -7.47
CA GLY A 325 -25.30 0.78 -8.72
C GLY A 325 -25.34 2.31 -8.90
N LEU A 326 -25.45 3.08 -7.80
CA LEU A 326 -25.57 4.53 -7.84
C LEU A 326 -24.31 5.20 -8.42
N VAL A 327 -23.15 4.85 -7.88
CA VAL A 327 -21.82 5.25 -8.34
C VAL A 327 -20.86 4.06 -8.15
N ASP A 328 -20.11 3.72 -9.19
CA ASP A 328 -18.98 2.81 -9.16
C ASP A 328 -17.70 3.62 -9.40
N ALA A 329 -16.91 3.78 -8.34
CA ALA A 329 -15.73 4.61 -8.33
C ALA A 329 -14.55 3.87 -7.66
N ARG A 330 -13.34 4.36 -7.91
CA ARG A 330 -12.11 3.84 -7.34
C ARG A 330 -11.18 4.97 -6.93
N ALA A 331 -10.47 4.77 -5.83
CA ALA A 331 -9.31 5.56 -5.46
C ALA A 331 -8.07 4.67 -5.32
N THR A 332 -6.90 5.17 -5.74
CA THR A 332 -5.60 4.53 -5.50
C THR A 332 -4.56 5.56 -5.12
N THR A 333 -3.53 5.15 -4.39
CA THR A 333 -2.40 6.01 -4.06
C THR A 333 -1.15 5.64 -4.87
N ARG A 334 -0.24 6.60 -5.01
CA ARG A 334 1.13 6.40 -5.50
C ARG A 334 2.07 7.35 -4.80
N LEU A 335 3.03 6.82 -4.04
CA LEU A 335 4.13 7.59 -3.46
C LEU A 335 5.38 7.45 -4.35
N THR A 336 5.99 8.57 -4.72
CA THR A 336 7.20 8.61 -5.54
C THR A 336 8.27 9.44 -4.83
N ASP A 337 9.44 8.86 -4.62
CA ASP A 337 10.67 9.60 -4.34
C ASP A 337 11.12 10.29 -5.63
N THR A 338 11.05 11.60 -5.64
CA THR A 338 11.41 12.43 -6.80
C THR A 338 12.89 12.79 -6.84
N THR A 339 13.63 12.58 -5.74
CA THR A 339 15.10 12.68 -5.75
C THR A 339 15.70 11.55 -6.58
N THR A 340 15.23 10.31 -6.37
CA THR A 340 15.74 9.12 -7.06
C THR A 340 14.89 8.66 -8.26
N ASN A 341 13.69 9.25 -8.44
CA ASN A 341 12.65 8.83 -9.38
C ASN A 341 12.14 7.40 -9.14
N GLN A 342 12.12 6.95 -7.88
CA GLN A 342 11.61 5.64 -7.48
C GLN A 342 10.16 5.73 -6.99
N VAL A 343 9.32 4.79 -7.42
CA VAL A 343 8.00 4.59 -6.81
C VAL A 343 8.16 3.73 -5.56
N ILE A 344 7.65 4.21 -4.43
CA ILE A 344 7.72 3.53 -3.14
C ILE A 344 6.53 2.57 -3.02
N GLN A 345 6.81 1.29 -2.79
CA GLN A 345 5.83 0.24 -2.51
C GLN A 345 5.88 -0.17 -1.02
N ASP A 346 4.97 -1.06 -0.62
CA ASP A 346 4.98 -1.62 0.74
C ASP A 346 6.31 -2.31 1.04
N GLY A 347 6.93 -1.90 2.16
CA GLY A 347 8.21 -2.41 2.63
C GLY A 347 9.45 -1.77 1.99
N ASP A 348 9.26 -0.84 1.04
CA ASP A 348 10.37 -0.10 0.44
C ASP A 348 10.99 0.92 1.43
N ARG A 349 12.04 1.58 0.96
CA ARG A 349 12.79 2.59 1.73
C ARG A 349 12.68 3.95 1.07
N LEU A 350 12.49 4.98 1.88
CA LEU A 350 12.62 6.39 1.49
C LEU A 350 13.75 7.01 2.32
N LYS A 351 14.53 7.94 1.78
CA LYS A 351 15.57 8.62 2.55
C LYS A 351 15.07 9.94 3.12
N GLY A 352 15.52 10.27 4.33
CA GLY A 352 15.26 11.57 4.92
C GLY A 352 15.82 12.68 4.03
N GLN A 353 15.13 13.82 3.98
CA GLN A 353 15.41 14.95 3.07
C GLN A 353 15.10 14.70 1.60
N ASP A 354 14.71 13.48 1.18
CA ASP A 354 14.27 13.28 -0.19
C ASP A 354 12.94 13.99 -0.45
N ALA A 355 12.85 14.57 -1.64
CA ALA A 355 11.62 15.19 -2.12
C ALA A 355 10.66 14.09 -2.59
N PHE A 356 9.40 14.16 -2.20
CA PHE A 356 8.39 13.18 -2.59
C PHE A 356 7.23 13.81 -3.37
N LYS A 357 6.53 12.95 -4.10
CA LYS A 357 5.21 13.22 -4.69
C LYS A 357 4.25 12.10 -4.29
N LEU A 358 3.19 12.45 -3.58
CA LEU A 358 2.10 11.57 -3.19
C LEU A 358 0.87 11.90 -4.05
N GLU A 359 0.42 10.93 -4.84
CA GLU A 359 -0.73 11.08 -5.74
C GLU A 359 -1.89 10.20 -5.27
N TYR A 360 -3.07 10.80 -5.13
CA TYR A 360 -4.34 10.11 -4.98
C TYR A 360 -5.09 10.18 -6.31
N GLN A 361 -5.30 9.03 -6.94
CA GLN A 361 -5.89 8.89 -8.27
C GLN A 361 -7.33 8.40 -8.13
N LEU A 362 -8.28 9.27 -8.47
CA LEU A 362 -9.71 9.02 -8.42
C LEU A 362 -10.23 8.71 -9.82
N ALA A 363 -11.05 7.67 -9.92
CA ALA A 363 -11.68 7.24 -11.16
C ALA A 363 -13.16 6.95 -10.95
N TYR A 364 -14.01 7.58 -11.76
CA TYR A 364 -15.39 7.16 -11.99
C TYR A 364 -15.39 6.05 -13.05
N LEU A 365 -15.87 4.87 -12.70
CA LEU A 365 -15.89 3.70 -13.58
C LEU A 365 -17.24 3.58 -14.29
N SER A 366 -18.32 3.62 -13.52
CA SER A 366 -19.70 3.55 -14.01
C SER A 366 -20.68 4.05 -12.94
N GLY A 367 -21.98 4.04 -13.20
CA GLY A 367 -22.99 4.49 -12.24
C GLY A 367 -24.22 5.11 -12.88
N LYS A 368 -25.29 5.19 -12.10
CA LYS A 368 -26.54 5.88 -12.46
C LYS A 368 -26.43 7.40 -12.32
N GLN A 369 -25.48 7.89 -11.52
CA GLN A 369 -25.25 9.31 -11.30
C GLN A 369 -23.76 9.66 -11.41
N ASP A 370 -23.47 10.91 -11.77
CA ASP A 370 -22.13 11.47 -11.64
C ASP A 370 -21.71 11.49 -10.16
N TRP A 371 -20.44 11.19 -9.87
CA TRP A 371 -19.88 11.25 -8.51
C TRP A 371 -19.65 12.71 -8.10
N GLN A 372 -20.58 13.23 -7.30
CA GLN A 372 -20.76 14.67 -7.07
C GLN A 372 -20.26 15.11 -5.70
N ASP A 373 -19.81 16.37 -5.60
CA ASP A 373 -19.41 16.98 -4.31
C ASP A 373 -18.38 16.16 -3.51
N VAL A 374 -17.47 15.46 -4.19
CA VAL A 374 -16.43 14.64 -3.54
C VAL A 374 -15.58 15.49 -2.59
N GLN A 375 -15.61 15.15 -1.32
CA GLN A 375 -14.73 15.62 -0.26
C GLN A 375 -13.66 14.56 0.01
N ALA A 376 -12.42 14.90 -0.29
CA ALA A 376 -11.26 14.08 0.02
C ALA A 376 -10.75 14.43 1.42
N HIS A 377 -10.85 13.48 2.34
CA HIS A 377 -10.22 13.53 3.66
C HIS A 377 -8.90 12.75 3.57
N LEU A 378 -7.82 13.48 3.32
CA LEU A 378 -6.51 12.90 3.09
C LEU A 378 -5.76 12.81 4.43
N GLN A 379 -5.36 11.60 4.80
CA GLN A 379 -4.36 11.37 5.84
C GLN A 379 -3.01 11.16 5.14
N ILE A 380 -2.06 12.06 5.41
CA ILE A 380 -0.69 11.93 4.94
C ILE A 380 0.08 11.06 5.94
N PRO A 381 0.94 10.14 5.47
CA PRO A 381 1.82 9.37 6.35
C PRO A 381 2.64 10.25 7.29
N ASP A 382 2.93 9.73 8.47
CA ASP A 382 3.84 10.40 9.39
C ASP A 382 5.21 10.60 8.75
N GLN A 383 5.95 11.60 9.26
CA GLN A 383 7.29 11.96 8.77
C GLN A 383 7.37 12.51 7.34
N LEU A 384 6.24 12.76 6.68
CA LEU A 384 6.19 13.48 5.40
C LEU A 384 5.70 14.92 5.61
N THR A 385 6.54 15.90 5.31
CA THR A 385 6.16 17.31 5.36
C THR A 385 5.70 17.77 3.98
N VAL A 386 4.45 18.21 3.85
CA VAL A 386 3.86 18.65 2.58
C VAL A 386 4.10 20.15 2.36
N ASP A 387 4.61 20.50 1.18
CA ASP A 387 4.91 21.89 0.80
C ASP A 387 3.84 22.49 -0.13
N ALA A 388 3.29 21.66 -1.03
CA ALA A 388 2.31 22.11 -2.01
C ALA A 388 1.35 20.99 -2.41
N GLY A 389 0.14 21.37 -2.86
CA GLY A 389 -0.83 20.43 -3.39
C GLY A 389 -1.60 20.96 -4.60
N LYS A 390 -1.99 20.05 -5.48
CA LYS A 390 -2.68 20.35 -6.75
C LYS A 390 -3.66 19.24 -7.12
N ILE A 391 -4.84 19.62 -7.61
CA ILE A 391 -5.81 18.74 -8.26
C ILE A 391 -5.68 18.90 -9.78
N THR A 392 -5.69 17.80 -10.52
CA THR A 392 -5.74 17.78 -11.99
C THR A 392 -6.89 16.89 -12.45
N TYR A 393 -7.76 17.39 -13.32
CA TYR A 393 -8.90 16.66 -13.88
C TYR A 393 -8.58 16.04 -15.25
N ALA A 394 -9.45 15.14 -15.73
CA ALA A 394 -9.31 14.48 -17.02
C ALA A 394 -9.19 15.45 -18.22
N ASP A 395 -9.85 16.61 -18.14
CA ASP A 395 -9.79 17.67 -19.16
C ASP A 395 -8.51 18.53 -19.10
N GLY A 396 -7.60 18.22 -18.16
CA GLY A 396 -6.37 18.96 -17.92
C GLY A 396 -6.55 20.23 -17.09
N SER A 397 -7.77 20.57 -16.67
CA SER A 397 -8.01 21.69 -15.74
C SER A 397 -7.45 21.37 -14.36
N THR A 398 -7.07 22.41 -13.61
CA THR A 398 -6.35 22.26 -12.34
C THR A 398 -6.86 23.19 -11.26
N ALA A 399 -6.77 22.77 -10.01
CA ALA A 399 -7.02 23.59 -8.83
C ALA A 399 -5.87 23.42 -7.82
N THR A 400 -5.60 24.44 -7.01
CA THR A 400 -4.66 24.35 -5.90
C THR A 400 -5.34 23.71 -4.69
N VAL A 401 -4.60 22.89 -3.94
CA VAL A 401 -5.04 22.39 -2.63
C VAL A 401 -4.65 23.40 -1.57
N ASP A 402 -5.61 23.86 -0.77
CA ASP A 402 -5.33 24.73 0.37
C ASP A 402 -4.82 23.92 1.56
N LEU A 403 -3.64 24.25 2.06
CA LEU A 403 -2.96 23.59 3.17
C LEU A 403 -3.02 24.41 4.47
N ALA A 404 -3.61 25.62 4.46
CA ALA A 404 -3.56 26.56 5.59
C ALA A 404 -4.30 26.06 6.87
N GLY A 405 -5.10 25.01 6.77
CA GLY A 405 -5.82 24.38 7.87
C GLY A 405 -5.37 22.96 8.22
N MET A 406 -4.23 22.51 7.70
CA MET A 406 -3.71 21.16 7.95
C MET A 406 -3.31 20.99 9.42
N THR A 407 -3.87 19.98 10.08
CA THR A 407 -3.56 19.58 11.46
C THR A 407 -3.45 18.06 11.53
N ASP A 408 -2.58 17.51 12.38
CA ASP A 408 -2.42 16.06 12.57
C ASP A 408 -2.21 15.27 11.26
N ASN A 409 -1.43 15.86 10.34
CA ASN A 409 -1.19 15.33 9.00
C ASN A 409 -2.45 15.08 8.15
N GLN A 410 -3.55 15.77 8.45
CA GLN A 410 -4.82 15.68 7.72
C GLN A 410 -5.14 16.94 6.94
N VAL A 411 -5.61 16.76 5.71
CA VAL A 411 -6.18 17.83 4.89
C VAL A 411 -7.51 17.39 4.30
N THR A 412 -8.51 18.27 4.37
CA THR A 412 -9.80 18.07 3.69
C THR A 412 -9.86 18.93 2.44
N VAL A 413 -10.15 18.32 1.30
CA VAL A 413 -10.17 18.97 -0.01
C VAL A 413 -11.48 18.66 -0.72
N LYS A 414 -12.24 19.71 -1.08
CA LYS A 414 -13.42 19.54 -1.94
C LYS A 414 -13.01 19.58 -3.41
N LEU A 415 -13.40 18.58 -4.19
CA LEU A 415 -13.28 18.63 -5.65
C LEU A 415 -14.24 19.70 -6.19
N ALA A 416 -13.72 20.60 -7.03
CA ALA A 416 -14.49 21.65 -7.67
C ALA A 416 -15.41 21.14 -8.80
N ARG A 417 -15.24 19.89 -9.23
CA ARG A 417 -15.98 19.26 -10.33
C ARG A 417 -16.34 17.83 -9.97
N ALA A 418 -17.54 17.41 -10.36
CA ALA A 418 -17.97 16.02 -10.28
C ALA A 418 -17.17 15.14 -11.25
N LEU A 419 -17.02 13.85 -10.90
CA LEU A 419 -16.47 12.84 -11.81
C LEU A 419 -17.61 12.09 -12.50
N SER A 420 -17.47 11.85 -13.79
CA SER A 420 -18.54 11.30 -14.63
C SER A 420 -17.98 10.55 -15.83
N ALA A 421 -18.85 9.94 -16.66
CA ALA A 421 -18.42 9.29 -17.90
C ALA A 421 -17.67 10.23 -18.88
N THR A 422 -17.85 11.55 -18.77
CA THR A 422 -17.16 12.55 -19.61
C THR A 422 -16.03 13.30 -18.91
N ASN A 423 -15.95 13.20 -17.57
CA ASN A 423 -14.87 13.72 -16.74
C ASN A 423 -14.44 12.63 -15.75
N ALA A 424 -13.87 11.54 -16.27
CA ALA A 424 -13.79 10.28 -15.53
C ALA A 424 -12.75 10.26 -14.40
N THR A 425 -11.78 11.17 -14.39
CA THR A 425 -10.67 11.12 -13.43
C THR A 425 -10.32 12.46 -12.81
N ALA A 426 -9.83 12.39 -11.57
CA ALA A 426 -9.10 13.46 -10.92
C ALA A 426 -7.87 12.88 -10.21
N THR A 427 -6.78 13.64 -10.17
CA THR A 427 -5.59 13.31 -9.40
C THR A 427 -5.28 14.43 -8.43
N ILE A 428 -5.25 14.13 -7.14
CA ILE A 428 -4.76 15.03 -6.10
C ILE A 428 -3.28 14.68 -5.88
N SER A 429 -2.38 15.61 -6.17
CA SER A 429 -0.94 15.47 -5.96
C SER A 429 -0.52 16.37 -4.81
N LEU A 430 0.18 15.80 -3.84
CA LEU A 430 0.89 16.49 -2.77
C LEU A 430 2.39 16.33 -3.01
N THR A 431 3.15 17.40 -2.89
CA THR A 431 4.61 17.38 -2.99
C THR A 431 5.22 17.92 -1.72
N GLY A 432 6.35 17.36 -1.31
CA GLY A 432 6.96 17.74 -0.04
C GLY A 432 8.33 17.12 0.14
N THR A 433 8.80 17.11 1.39
CA THR A 433 10.10 16.56 1.78
C THR A 433 9.92 15.59 2.94
N ALA A 434 10.62 14.45 2.89
CA ALA A 434 10.65 13.50 4.00
C ALA A 434 11.49 14.07 5.16
N ASN A 435 11.01 13.91 6.40
CA ASN A 435 11.73 14.35 7.58
C ASN A 435 13.07 13.61 7.71
N ASN A 436 14.09 14.28 8.26
CA ASN A 436 15.36 13.62 8.53
C ASN A 436 15.47 13.24 10.01
N LEU A 437 15.51 11.94 10.28
CA LEU A 437 15.67 11.38 11.62
C LEU A 437 17.11 10.87 11.80
N LYS A 438 17.47 10.46 13.02
CA LYS A 438 18.80 9.91 13.32
C LYS A 438 18.89 8.38 13.27
N ALA A 439 17.74 7.72 13.13
CA ALA A 439 17.61 6.27 13.10
C ALA A 439 16.49 5.90 12.11
N PRO A 440 16.51 4.70 11.53
CA PRO A 440 15.45 4.23 10.65
C PRO A 440 14.13 4.14 11.43
N VAL A 441 13.05 4.61 10.82
CA VAL A 441 11.70 4.54 11.39
C VAL A 441 10.76 3.89 10.39
N THR A 442 9.97 2.93 10.85
CA THR A 442 8.84 2.41 10.09
C THR A 442 7.72 3.45 10.08
N VAL A 443 7.29 3.84 8.89
CA VAL A 443 6.13 4.71 8.67
C VAL A 443 4.99 3.81 8.24
N ASP A 444 3.93 3.80 9.06
CA ASP A 444 2.75 2.98 8.81
C ASP A 444 1.92 3.51 7.62
N SER A 445 1.10 2.62 7.06
CA SER A 445 0.13 2.99 6.02
C SER A 445 -0.92 3.97 6.58
N ALA A 446 -1.27 4.98 5.79
CA ALA A 446 -2.29 5.97 6.11
C ALA A 446 -3.51 5.82 5.18
N ALA A 447 -4.69 5.63 5.78
CA ALA A 447 -5.95 5.51 5.06
C ALA A 447 -6.57 6.88 4.78
N SER A 448 -6.91 7.15 3.52
CA SER A 448 -7.63 8.36 3.11
C SER A 448 -9.02 8.00 2.58
N THR A 449 -10.00 8.88 2.81
CA THR A 449 -11.39 8.66 2.40
C THR A 449 -11.86 9.73 1.42
N PHE A 450 -12.70 9.33 0.47
CA PHE A 450 -13.25 10.20 -0.57
C PHE A 450 -14.76 10.08 -0.51
N SER A 451 -15.38 11.02 0.20
CA SER A 451 -16.79 10.99 0.53
C SER A 451 -17.58 11.91 -0.40
N ALA A 452 -18.60 11.39 -1.05
CA ALA A 452 -19.55 12.16 -1.84
C ALA A 452 -20.97 11.95 -1.32
N VAL A 453 -21.87 12.82 -1.79
CA VAL A 453 -23.32 12.68 -1.53
C VAL A 453 -23.91 11.39 -2.11
N ASN A 454 -23.19 10.65 -2.94
CA ASN A 454 -23.69 9.47 -3.64
C ASN A 454 -22.65 8.34 -3.81
N GLY A 455 -21.57 8.35 -3.02
CA GLY A 455 -20.58 7.26 -3.02
C GLY A 455 -19.35 7.58 -2.18
N VAL A 456 -18.78 6.56 -1.52
CA VAL A 456 -17.56 6.67 -0.72
C VAL A 456 -16.56 5.63 -1.19
N VAL A 457 -15.30 6.03 -1.36
CA VAL A 457 -14.18 5.10 -1.61
C VAL A 457 -13.00 5.47 -0.72
N THR A 458 -12.10 4.52 -0.49
CA THR A 458 -10.89 4.72 0.30
C THR A 458 -9.64 4.40 -0.52
N ALA A 459 -8.51 4.94 -0.10
CA ALA A 459 -7.20 4.54 -0.62
C ALA A 459 -6.14 4.66 0.47
N ASP A 460 -5.29 3.66 0.54
CA ASP A 460 -4.23 3.56 1.54
C ASP A 460 -2.88 3.88 0.90
N THR A 461 -2.01 4.60 1.62
CA THR A 461 -0.62 4.81 1.20
C THR A 461 0.23 3.56 1.46
N PRO A 462 1.37 3.39 0.79
CA PRO A 462 2.29 2.31 1.15
C PRO A 462 2.88 2.52 2.55
N ALA A 463 3.15 1.44 3.27
CA ALA A 463 3.98 1.43 4.47
C ALA A 463 5.47 1.29 4.08
N PHE A 464 6.36 2.10 4.64
CA PHE A 464 7.77 2.14 4.22
C PHE A 464 8.71 2.39 5.40
N THR A 465 10.01 2.13 5.20
CA THR A 465 11.05 2.52 6.16
C THR A 465 11.68 3.84 5.74
N LEU A 466 11.62 4.85 6.61
CA LEU A 466 12.33 6.11 6.43
C LEU A 466 13.75 5.96 6.99
N ASN A 467 14.74 5.91 6.09
CA ASN A 467 16.15 5.84 6.42
C ASN A 467 16.73 7.24 6.66
N PRO A 468 17.66 7.40 7.60
CA PRO A 468 18.30 8.69 7.85
C PRO A 468 19.25 9.08 6.70
N THR A 469 19.30 10.36 6.37
CA THR A 469 20.40 10.94 5.58
C THR A 469 21.48 11.46 6.53
N LEU A 470 22.65 10.84 6.45
CA LEU A 470 23.78 11.06 7.33
C LEU A 470 25.00 11.55 6.53
N GLU A 471 25.69 12.54 7.07
CA GLU A 471 26.99 12.97 6.55
C GLU A 471 28.10 12.13 7.19
N LEU A 472 28.65 11.18 6.44
CA LEU A 472 29.78 10.37 6.87
C LEU A 472 31.10 11.04 6.43
N TYR A 473 32.09 11.07 7.31
CA TYR A 473 33.42 11.60 6.96
C TYR A 473 34.51 10.56 7.20
N ALA A 474 35.25 10.21 6.14
CA ALA A 474 36.38 9.29 6.21
C ALA A 474 37.72 10.04 6.11
N ALA A 475 38.70 9.57 6.88
CA ALA A 475 40.06 10.08 6.89
C ALA A 475 41.10 8.96 7.04
N SER A 476 42.32 9.17 6.55
CA SER A 476 43.45 8.28 6.82
C SER A 476 44.17 8.71 8.09
N LEU A 477 44.37 7.74 8.99
CA LEU A 477 45.24 7.86 10.16
C LEU A 477 46.71 7.56 9.84
N SER A 478 46.99 6.97 8.67
CA SER A 478 48.36 6.73 8.16
C SER A 478 48.96 7.93 7.41
N GLY A 479 48.27 9.08 7.35
CA GLY A 479 48.65 10.21 6.51
C GLY A 479 48.24 10.04 5.04
N SER A 480 48.90 10.73 4.12
CA SER A 480 48.53 10.69 2.69
C SER A 480 49.30 9.65 1.86
N SER A 481 50.39 9.11 2.40
CA SER A 481 51.27 8.21 1.65
C SER A 481 52.14 7.32 2.54
N VAL A 482 52.58 6.20 1.98
CA VAL A 482 53.60 5.30 2.55
C VAL A 482 54.64 4.91 1.50
N GLN A 483 55.87 4.68 1.97
CA GLN A 483 56.98 4.09 1.20
C GLN A 483 57.21 2.67 1.71
N LEU A 484 57.37 1.71 0.81
CA LEU A 484 57.51 0.28 1.13
C LEU A 484 58.64 -0.32 0.29
N GLU A 485 59.32 -1.32 0.84
CA GLU A 485 60.23 -2.13 0.03
C GLU A 485 59.46 -3.09 -0.89
N ALA A 486 60.13 -3.62 -1.90
CA ALA A 486 59.53 -4.62 -2.79
C ALA A 486 59.12 -5.87 -2.00
N ASN A 487 57.95 -6.44 -2.36
CA ASN A 487 57.33 -7.59 -1.69
C ASN A 487 56.76 -7.32 -0.28
N GLU A 488 56.58 -6.06 0.13
CA GLU A 488 55.87 -5.72 1.37
C GLU A 488 54.39 -5.38 1.12
N ASP A 489 53.52 -5.82 2.03
CA ASP A 489 52.12 -5.45 2.04
C ASP A 489 51.94 -4.00 2.53
N ALA A 490 51.01 -3.27 1.92
CA ALA A 490 50.64 -1.94 2.39
C ALA A 490 49.44 -2.01 3.35
N VAL A 491 49.52 -1.28 4.47
CA VAL A 491 48.38 -1.13 5.40
C VAL A 491 48.04 0.36 5.57
N MET A 492 46.85 0.75 5.15
CA MET A 492 46.28 2.07 5.41
C MET A 492 45.30 1.97 6.58
N LYS A 493 45.58 2.71 7.66
CA LYS A 493 44.68 2.83 8.81
C LYS A 493 43.71 3.98 8.56
N GLY A 494 42.42 3.70 8.65
CA GLY A 494 41.34 4.64 8.40
C GLY A 494 40.49 4.94 9.64
N LEU A 495 39.77 6.04 9.56
CA LEU A 495 38.73 6.45 10.50
C LEU A 495 37.51 6.93 9.71
N VAL A 496 36.32 6.42 10.03
CA VAL A 496 35.04 7.00 9.62
C VAL A 496 34.39 7.65 10.83
N VAL A 497 33.88 8.87 10.65
CA VAL A 497 33.15 9.63 11.66
C VAL A 497 31.68 9.65 11.27
N VAL A 498 30.84 9.19 12.18
CA VAL A 498 29.37 9.24 12.10
C VAL A 498 28.85 10.45 12.90
N PRO A 499 27.73 11.08 12.50
CA PRO A 499 27.13 12.18 13.26
C PRO A 499 26.73 11.79 14.69
N GLU A 500 26.77 12.76 15.61
CA GLU A 500 26.42 12.53 17.02
C GLU A 500 24.95 12.10 17.21
N GLY A 501 24.73 11.08 18.05
CA GLY A 501 23.41 10.55 18.39
C GLY A 501 22.83 9.59 17.34
N VAL A 502 23.68 9.06 16.46
CA VAL A 502 23.36 7.95 15.56
C VAL A 502 23.89 6.66 16.17
N ASP A 503 23.05 5.61 16.18
CA ASP A 503 23.42 4.29 16.65
C ASP A 503 23.95 3.44 15.49
N LEU A 504 25.23 3.60 15.20
CA LEU A 504 25.96 2.86 14.18
C LEU A 504 27.30 2.38 14.76
N THR A 505 27.62 1.12 14.49
CA THR A 505 28.89 0.51 14.91
C THR A 505 29.76 0.17 13.71
N ASN A 506 31.03 -0.14 13.94
CA ASN A 506 31.93 -0.63 12.90
C ASN A 506 31.33 -1.84 12.14
N ALA A 507 30.67 -2.77 12.84
CA ALA A 507 30.12 -3.96 12.20
C ALA A 507 29.00 -3.68 11.19
N ASP A 508 28.42 -2.47 11.22
CA ASP A 508 27.41 -2.01 10.29
C ASP A 508 28.02 -1.34 9.03
N MET A 509 29.30 -0.96 9.10
CA MET A 509 29.97 -0.15 8.07
C MET A 509 30.68 -1.02 7.02
N THR A 510 30.51 -0.64 5.76
CA THR A 510 31.16 -1.30 4.62
C THR A 510 32.26 -0.42 4.04
N VAL A 511 33.47 -0.95 3.87
CA VAL A 511 34.60 -0.26 3.23
C VAL A 511 34.67 -0.65 1.75
N HIS A 512 34.77 0.36 0.90
CA HIS A 512 34.93 0.21 -0.54
C HIS A 512 36.29 0.74 -0.97
N THR A 513 37.03 -0.02 -1.81
CA THR A 513 38.36 0.41 -2.25
C THR A 513 38.59 0.20 -3.74
N THR A 514 39.38 1.12 -4.32
CA THR A 514 39.86 1.06 -5.69
C THR A 514 41.36 1.27 -5.70
N LEU A 515 42.12 0.35 -6.31
CA LEU A 515 43.57 0.42 -6.45
C LEU A 515 43.93 0.64 -7.92
N ASN A 516 44.64 1.73 -8.23
CA ASN A 516 45.03 2.09 -9.60
C ASN A 516 43.86 2.07 -10.59
N GLY A 517 42.68 2.54 -10.15
CA GLY A 517 41.45 2.55 -10.95
C GLY A 517 40.69 1.21 -11.01
N LYS A 518 41.23 0.13 -10.44
CA LYS A 518 40.58 -1.19 -10.37
C LYS A 518 39.86 -1.39 -9.04
N ARG A 519 38.55 -1.64 -9.10
CA ARG A 519 37.71 -1.93 -7.93
C ARG A 519 38.17 -3.23 -7.25
N ARG A 520 38.26 -3.20 -5.93
CA ARG A 520 38.57 -4.37 -5.08
C ARG A 520 37.29 -4.86 -4.39
N PRO A 521 37.27 -6.10 -3.85
CA PRO A 521 36.15 -6.58 -3.05
C PRO A 521 35.89 -5.67 -1.84
N ASP A 522 34.61 -5.42 -1.56
CA ASP A 522 34.18 -4.70 -0.38
C ASP A 522 34.33 -5.59 0.87
N PHE A 523 34.50 -4.98 2.03
CA PHE A 523 34.52 -5.72 3.30
C PHE A 523 33.81 -4.93 4.41
N GLN A 524 33.19 -5.66 5.35
CA GLN A 524 32.63 -5.07 6.56
C GLN A 524 33.75 -4.73 7.54
N MET A 525 33.65 -3.58 8.22
CA MET A 525 34.61 -3.25 9.28
C MET A 525 34.44 -4.23 10.45
N THR A 526 35.53 -4.54 11.13
CA THR A 526 35.50 -5.41 12.31
C THR A 526 35.03 -4.63 13.52
N ALA A 527 34.20 -5.25 14.36
CA ALA A 527 33.72 -4.61 15.60
C ALA A 527 34.88 -4.18 16.52
N GLY A 528 35.90 -5.04 16.65
CA GLY A 528 37.03 -4.78 17.55
C GLY A 528 36.63 -4.69 19.03
N ASP A 529 37.54 -4.17 19.87
CA ASP A 529 37.29 -3.97 21.31
C ASP A 529 36.43 -2.73 21.60
N ASP A 530 36.40 -1.78 20.66
CA ASP A 530 35.54 -0.59 20.67
C ASP A 530 34.73 -0.53 19.35
N PRO A 531 33.49 -1.09 19.35
CA PRO A 531 32.60 -1.10 18.20
C PRO A 531 32.20 0.28 17.70
N SER A 532 32.38 1.34 18.49
CA SER A 532 32.05 2.72 18.13
C SER A 532 33.25 3.54 17.65
N SER A 533 34.42 2.92 17.56
CA SER A 533 35.68 3.63 17.27
C SER A 533 35.76 4.25 15.87
N GLY A 534 34.99 3.74 14.91
CA GLY A 534 35.06 4.14 13.49
C GLY A 534 36.36 3.71 12.80
N ARG A 535 37.23 2.94 13.46
CA ARG A 535 38.56 2.59 12.95
C ARG A 535 38.52 1.35 12.07
N PHE A 536 39.25 1.37 10.97
CA PHE A 536 39.39 0.23 10.06
C PHE A 536 40.78 0.21 9.42
N ASP A 537 41.20 -0.96 8.94
CA ASP A 537 42.46 -1.13 8.21
C ASP A 537 42.16 -1.61 6.79
N VAL A 538 42.84 -1.04 5.80
CA VAL A 538 42.84 -1.52 4.42
C VAL A 538 44.21 -2.11 4.13
N THR A 539 44.27 -3.43 3.99
CA THR A 539 45.48 -4.13 3.55
C THR A 539 45.48 -4.31 2.03
N VAL A 540 46.59 -3.98 1.39
CA VAL A 540 46.87 -4.25 -0.02
C VAL A 540 48.06 -5.21 -0.07
N ALA A 541 47.83 -6.41 -0.62
CA ALA A 541 48.88 -7.41 -0.73
C ALA A 541 49.97 -6.93 -1.68
N ALA A 542 51.23 -7.29 -1.41
CA ALA A 542 52.37 -6.91 -2.24
C ALA A 542 52.19 -7.32 -3.71
N ALA A 543 51.56 -8.48 -3.96
CA ALA A 543 51.28 -8.99 -5.31
C ALA A 543 50.27 -8.15 -6.11
N ASP A 544 49.48 -7.29 -5.45
CA ASP A 544 48.55 -6.36 -6.09
C ASP A 544 49.20 -4.99 -6.39
N LEU A 545 50.40 -4.74 -5.86
CA LEU A 545 51.12 -3.47 -6.01
C LEU A 545 52.05 -3.53 -7.23
N GLN A 546 52.07 -2.44 -7.99
CA GLN A 546 53.07 -2.23 -9.03
C GLN A 546 54.29 -1.51 -8.46
N SER A 547 55.46 -1.67 -9.05
CA SER A 547 56.64 -0.91 -8.63
C SER A 547 56.43 0.59 -8.82
N GLY A 548 56.94 1.41 -7.89
CA GLY A 548 56.65 2.83 -7.85
C GLY A 548 55.25 3.16 -7.32
N GLN A 549 54.60 4.16 -7.91
CA GLN A 549 53.40 4.77 -7.32
C GLN A 549 52.14 3.94 -7.58
N ASN A 550 51.41 3.66 -6.51
CA ASN A 550 50.06 3.09 -6.50
C ASN A 550 49.11 4.07 -5.82
N THR A 551 47.90 4.22 -6.35
CA THR A 551 46.84 5.06 -5.77
C THR A 551 45.72 4.18 -5.24
N LEU A 552 45.51 4.23 -3.92
CA LEU A 552 44.37 3.64 -3.24
C LEU A 552 43.33 4.73 -2.96
N ILE A 553 42.09 4.52 -3.43
CA ILE A 553 40.92 5.34 -3.10
C ILE A 553 40.01 4.52 -2.19
N THR A 554 39.57 5.09 -1.08
CA THR A 554 38.72 4.43 -0.08
C THR A 554 37.50 5.29 0.24
N THR A 555 36.32 4.66 0.33
CA THR A 555 35.09 5.23 0.91
C THR A 555 34.49 4.25 1.90
N VAL A 556 33.61 4.74 2.78
CA VAL A 556 32.87 3.92 3.74
C VAL A 556 31.37 4.21 3.59
N SER A 557 30.55 3.17 3.61
CA SER A 557 29.08 3.29 3.58
C SER A 557 28.43 2.66 4.80
N ASP A 558 27.25 3.15 5.16
CA ASP A 558 26.40 2.59 6.21
C ASP A 558 25.28 1.69 5.62
N PRO A 559 24.50 0.98 6.46
CA PRO A 559 23.38 0.15 5.99
C PRO A 559 22.20 0.94 5.42
N TYR A 560 22.20 2.26 5.57
CA TYR A 560 21.13 3.16 5.14
C TYR A 560 21.41 3.77 3.76
N GLY A 561 22.57 3.48 3.17
CA GLY A 561 23.00 3.97 1.86
C GLY A 561 23.63 5.36 1.90
N ASN A 562 24.13 5.82 3.05
CA ASN A 562 25.02 6.98 3.14
C ASN A 562 26.45 6.55 2.83
N VAL A 563 27.20 7.41 2.13
CA VAL A 563 28.58 7.14 1.71
C VAL A 563 29.45 8.34 2.10
N SER A 564 30.64 8.07 2.62
CA SER A 564 31.61 9.09 3.00
C SER A 564 32.24 9.80 1.80
N ASN A 565 33.01 10.86 2.07
CA ASN A 565 33.99 11.37 1.12
C ASN A 565 35.05 10.31 0.74
N GLU A 566 35.72 10.53 -0.39
CA GLU A 566 36.85 9.72 -0.84
C GLU A 566 38.13 10.07 -0.05
N VAL A 567 38.85 9.03 0.37
CA VAL A 567 40.20 9.12 0.96
C VAL A 567 41.20 8.58 -0.06
N LYS A 568 42.10 9.45 -0.54
CA LYS A 568 43.19 9.08 -1.45
C LYS A 568 44.48 8.82 -0.65
N PHE A 569 45.05 7.62 -0.80
CA PHE A 569 46.29 7.20 -0.15
C PHE A 569 47.28 6.70 -1.20
N THR A 570 48.51 7.22 -1.17
CA THR A 570 49.56 6.88 -2.13
C THR A 570 50.52 5.85 -1.55
N ILE A 571 50.66 4.69 -2.19
CA ILE A 571 51.62 3.66 -1.80
C ILE A 571 52.74 3.68 -2.82
N THR A 572 53.98 3.91 -2.39
CA THR A 572 55.15 3.90 -3.29
C THR A 572 56.02 2.71 -2.94
N VAL A 573 56.19 1.79 -3.90
CA VAL A 573 57.04 0.61 -3.76
C VAL A 573 58.42 0.92 -4.32
N SER A 574 59.48 0.67 -3.53
CA SER A 574 60.88 0.82 -3.94
C SER A 574 61.15 0.11 -5.26
N ARG A 575 61.85 0.80 -6.16
CA ARG A 575 62.29 0.27 -7.44
C ARG A 575 63.71 -0.28 -7.31
N GLN A 576 64.00 -1.36 -8.02
CA GLN A 576 65.24 -2.13 -7.91
C GLN A 576 65.70 -2.73 -9.25
N LEU A 577 67.02 -2.95 -9.34
CA LEU A 577 67.69 -3.76 -10.36
C LEU A 577 68.38 -4.93 -9.65
N VAL A 578 67.88 -6.15 -9.86
CA VAL A 578 68.38 -7.34 -9.14
C VAL A 578 68.43 -8.55 -10.06
N PHE A 579 69.26 -9.54 -9.69
CA PHE A 579 69.10 -10.89 -10.21
C PHE A 579 67.85 -11.49 -9.58
N GLN A 580 66.89 -11.87 -10.42
CA GLN A 580 65.71 -12.60 -9.97
C GLN A 580 66.05 -14.07 -9.76
N THR A 581 66.74 -14.69 -10.72
CA THR A 581 67.16 -16.09 -10.66
C THR A 581 68.52 -16.25 -11.35
N VAL A 582 69.44 -16.99 -10.73
CA VAL A 582 70.69 -17.44 -11.36
C VAL A 582 70.87 -18.91 -11.02
N ALA A 583 71.17 -19.75 -12.02
CA ALA A 583 71.44 -21.16 -11.79
C ALA A 583 72.69 -21.35 -10.89
N ASP A 584 72.55 -22.07 -9.78
CA ASP A 584 73.65 -22.37 -8.85
C ASP A 584 74.74 -23.25 -9.50
N ARG A 585 74.34 -24.08 -10.48
CA ARG A 585 75.22 -24.96 -11.26
C ARG A 585 74.70 -25.05 -12.67
N SER A 586 75.62 -25.02 -13.63
CA SER A 586 75.32 -25.28 -15.03
C SER A 586 76.41 -26.15 -15.65
N SER A 587 76.09 -26.86 -16.72
CA SER A 587 76.96 -27.87 -17.31
C SER A 587 77.09 -27.73 -18.82
N PHE A 588 78.13 -28.39 -19.32
CA PHE A 588 78.42 -28.57 -20.74
C PHE A 588 78.25 -30.06 -21.07
N GLU A 589 77.92 -30.37 -22.32
CA GLU A 589 77.73 -31.74 -22.78
C GLU A 589 78.98 -32.60 -22.60
N GLU A 590 78.79 -33.86 -22.18
CA GLU A 590 79.87 -34.85 -22.17
C GLU A 590 80.41 -35.04 -23.60
N THR A 591 81.71 -34.80 -23.79
CA THR A 591 82.32 -34.78 -25.12
C THR A 591 83.49 -35.75 -25.22
N THR A 592 83.46 -36.60 -26.25
CA THR A 592 84.61 -37.43 -26.63
C THR A 592 85.66 -36.58 -27.35
N LEU A 593 86.89 -36.55 -26.81
CA LEU A 593 88.01 -35.83 -27.40
C LEU A 593 88.52 -36.54 -28.67
N THR A 594 88.67 -35.78 -29.75
CA THR A 594 89.11 -36.26 -31.07
C THR A 594 90.59 -35.98 -31.35
N GLY A 595 91.27 -35.24 -30.46
CA GLY A 595 92.62 -34.72 -30.71
C GLY A 595 92.65 -33.51 -31.66
N ALA A 596 91.50 -32.93 -31.99
CA ALA A 596 91.36 -31.67 -32.73
C ALA A 596 90.60 -30.62 -31.88
N HIS A 597 90.52 -29.39 -32.37
CA HIS A 597 89.68 -28.36 -31.74
C HIS A 597 88.21 -28.76 -31.81
N GLN A 598 87.50 -28.73 -30.67
CA GLN A 598 86.07 -29.04 -30.59
C GLN A 598 85.35 -27.98 -29.78
N ARG A 599 84.13 -27.65 -30.21
CA ARG A 599 83.18 -26.87 -29.43
C ARG A 599 82.29 -27.84 -28.66
N VAL A 600 82.09 -27.55 -27.38
CA VAL A 600 81.25 -28.30 -26.47
C VAL A 600 80.02 -27.45 -26.18
N LYS A 601 78.84 -28.03 -26.42
CA LYS A 601 77.55 -27.37 -26.21
C LYS A 601 77.22 -27.27 -24.73
N ARG A 602 76.37 -26.31 -24.38
CA ARG A 602 75.77 -26.21 -23.04
C ARG A 602 74.66 -27.26 -22.88
N MET A 603 74.44 -27.66 -21.65
CA MET A 603 73.18 -28.32 -21.27
C MET A 603 72.08 -27.26 -21.04
N LEU A 604 70.82 -27.67 -20.90
CA LEU A 604 69.68 -26.76 -20.67
C LEU A 604 69.52 -26.34 -19.20
N ASP A 605 70.60 -26.37 -18.41
CA ASP A 605 70.63 -26.07 -16.97
C ASP A 605 71.23 -24.67 -16.67
N TRP A 606 71.33 -23.81 -17.68
CA TRP A 606 71.72 -22.42 -17.53
C TRP A 606 70.48 -21.54 -17.30
N GLN A 607 70.56 -20.60 -16.36
CA GLN A 607 69.50 -19.63 -16.10
C GLN A 607 70.11 -18.34 -15.54
N VAL A 608 69.77 -17.20 -16.13
CA VAL A 608 70.13 -15.86 -15.63
C VAL A 608 68.99 -14.90 -15.94
N GLU A 609 68.17 -14.61 -14.93
CA GLU A 609 67.03 -13.71 -15.00
C GLU A 609 67.30 -12.44 -14.21
N ILE A 610 67.03 -11.30 -14.83
CA ILE A 610 67.22 -9.96 -14.27
C ILE A 610 65.85 -9.29 -14.16
N LEU A 611 65.51 -8.80 -12.97
CA LEU A 611 64.34 -7.96 -12.75
C LEU A 611 64.79 -6.50 -12.69
N ASP A 612 64.25 -5.68 -13.59
CA ASP A 612 64.41 -4.23 -13.56
C ASP A 612 63.05 -3.54 -13.44
N THR A 613 62.87 -2.83 -12.33
CA THR A 613 61.63 -2.11 -11.98
C THR A 613 61.86 -0.59 -11.89
N ARG A 614 63.04 -0.13 -12.31
CA ARG A 614 63.43 1.30 -12.28
C ARG A 614 62.64 2.10 -13.31
N GLU A 615 62.78 3.42 -13.28
CA GLU A 615 62.07 4.28 -14.24
C GLU A 615 62.47 3.95 -15.68
N ALA A 616 61.49 3.98 -16.58
CA ALA A 616 61.70 3.66 -17.99
C ALA A 616 62.85 4.49 -18.57
N GLY A 617 63.76 3.82 -19.28
CA GLY A 617 64.98 4.42 -19.80
C GLY A 617 66.24 4.22 -18.95
N ALA A 618 66.11 3.76 -17.69
CA ALA A 618 67.27 3.37 -16.88
C ALA A 618 67.98 2.17 -17.49
N LYS A 619 69.31 2.23 -17.63
CA LYS A 619 70.09 1.19 -18.33
C LYS A 619 70.81 0.27 -17.37
N TRP A 620 71.10 -0.93 -17.84
CA TRP A 620 71.95 -1.88 -17.13
C TRP A 620 72.82 -2.68 -18.10
N THR A 621 73.91 -3.23 -17.56
CA THR A 621 74.76 -4.17 -18.30
C THR A 621 75.02 -5.41 -17.45
N LEU A 622 74.95 -6.58 -18.09
CA LEU A 622 75.40 -7.84 -17.49
C LEU A 622 76.79 -8.17 -17.99
N GLN A 623 77.70 -8.36 -17.05
CA GLN A 623 79.06 -8.80 -17.31
C GLN A 623 79.31 -10.20 -16.76
N VAL A 624 80.25 -10.91 -17.38
CA VAL A 624 80.65 -12.25 -16.98
C VAL A 624 82.17 -12.37 -16.87
N THR A 625 82.62 -13.12 -15.87
CA THR A 625 84.00 -13.60 -15.72
C THR A 625 83.98 -15.09 -15.42
N SER A 626 85.12 -15.74 -15.64
CA SER A 626 85.30 -17.16 -15.35
C SER A 626 86.70 -17.44 -14.80
N THR A 627 86.78 -18.31 -13.80
CA THR A 627 88.06 -18.90 -13.40
C THR A 627 88.51 -19.93 -14.45
N PRO A 628 89.80 -20.26 -14.55
CA PRO A 628 90.23 -21.38 -15.39
C PRO A 628 89.46 -22.66 -15.05
N PHE A 629 89.16 -23.47 -16.07
CA PHE A 629 88.63 -24.81 -15.89
C PHE A 629 89.74 -25.71 -15.35
N ILE A 630 89.56 -26.30 -14.16
CA ILE A 630 90.58 -27.09 -13.47
C ILE A 630 89.99 -28.45 -13.08
N ASN A 631 90.77 -29.52 -13.26
CA ASN A 631 90.40 -30.87 -12.82
C ASN A 631 90.79 -31.13 -11.34
N GLN A 632 90.45 -32.31 -10.83
CA GLN A 632 90.74 -32.68 -9.43
C GLN A 632 92.25 -32.66 -9.08
N ASP A 633 93.13 -32.84 -10.08
CA ASP A 633 94.59 -32.83 -9.91
C ASP A 633 95.20 -31.42 -10.03
N GLY A 634 94.38 -30.38 -10.16
CA GLY A 634 94.84 -29.00 -10.30
C GLY A 634 95.36 -28.64 -11.70
N GLN A 635 95.15 -29.52 -12.69
CA GLN A 635 95.57 -29.27 -14.07
C GLN A 635 94.52 -28.43 -14.82
N PRO A 636 94.93 -27.36 -15.52
CA PRO A 636 94.01 -26.56 -16.31
C PRO A 636 93.59 -27.30 -17.58
N LEU A 637 92.32 -27.16 -17.97
CA LEU A 637 91.83 -27.58 -19.27
C LEU A 637 92.56 -26.81 -20.37
N ALA A 638 93.09 -27.50 -21.37
CA ALA A 638 93.56 -26.87 -22.59
C ALA A 638 92.37 -26.45 -23.46
N GLY A 639 91.65 -25.43 -23.01
CA GLY A 639 90.41 -24.95 -23.60
C GLY A 639 90.09 -23.54 -23.12
N THR A 640 88.99 -22.98 -23.62
CA THR A 640 88.58 -21.61 -23.32
C THR A 640 87.06 -21.53 -23.32
N LEU A 641 86.49 -20.96 -22.26
CA LEU A 641 85.10 -20.53 -22.28
C LEU A 641 85.03 -19.24 -23.10
N SER A 642 84.14 -19.17 -24.08
CA SER A 642 83.97 -18.00 -24.94
C SER A 642 82.50 -17.59 -24.98
N TYR A 643 82.23 -16.29 -25.07
CA TYR A 643 80.91 -15.77 -25.43
C TYR A 643 80.85 -15.59 -26.95
N HIS A 644 79.78 -16.12 -27.55
CA HIS A 644 79.52 -16.07 -28.98
C HIS A 644 78.29 -15.22 -29.30
N GLU A 645 78.45 -14.27 -30.22
CA GLU A 645 77.37 -13.43 -30.75
C GLU A 645 77.48 -13.42 -32.27
N GLY A 646 76.67 -14.25 -32.95
CA GLY A 646 76.82 -14.49 -34.38
C GLY A 646 78.19 -15.10 -34.73
N THR A 647 78.97 -14.43 -35.57
CA THR A 647 80.34 -14.86 -35.92
C THR A 647 81.40 -14.37 -34.93
N ASP A 648 81.05 -13.44 -34.04
CA ASP A 648 81.99 -12.85 -33.10
C ASP A 648 82.21 -13.78 -31.91
N ARG A 649 83.47 -13.82 -31.46
CA ARG A 649 83.94 -14.71 -30.40
C ARG A 649 84.79 -13.94 -29.42
N THR A 650 84.37 -13.92 -28.16
CA THR A 650 85.07 -13.25 -27.07
C THR A 650 85.47 -14.25 -25.99
N PRO A 651 86.78 -14.53 -25.80
CA PRO A 651 87.25 -15.37 -24.71
C PRO A 651 86.88 -14.80 -23.33
N ILE A 652 86.47 -15.67 -22.42
CA ILE A 652 86.11 -15.33 -21.05
C ILE A 652 87.21 -15.77 -20.11
N GLY A 653 87.66 -14.83 -19.29
CA GLY A 653 88.62 -15.09 -18.23
C GLY A 653 88.30 -14.23 -17.01
N THR A 654 89.34 -13.77 -16.33
CA THR A 654 89.20 -12.97 -15.10
C THR A 654 88.88 -11.50 -15.33
N THR A 655 88.85 -11.04 -16.59
CA THR A 655 88.47 -9.67 -16.94
C THR A 655 86.97 -9.64 -17.30
N PRO A 656 86.15 -8.79 -16.66
CA PRO A 656 84.72 -8.70 -16.96
C PRO A 656 84.48 -8.32 -18.42
N ILE A 657 83.66 -9.13 -19.10
CA ILE A 657 83.16 -8.84 -20.44
C ILE A 657 81.66 -8.59 -20.39
N THR A 658 81.16 -7.61 -21.13
CA THR A 658 79.71 -7.36 -21.23
C THR A 658 79.11 -8.34 -22.23
N ILE A 659 78.07 -9.07 -21.82
CA ILE A 659 77.40 -10.05 -22.67
C ILE A 659 75.91 -9.78 -22.84
N SER A 660 75.33 -8.88 -22.06
CA SER A 660 73.96 -8.43 -22.26
C SER A 660 73.80 -7.00 -21.77
N ARG A 661 72.82 -6.31 -22.32
CA ARG A 661 72.41 -4.96 -21.97
C ARG A 661 70.90 -4.92 -21.95
N GLY A 662 70.34 -4.11 -21.07
CA GLY A 662 68.91 -3.84 -21.09
C GLY A 662 68.59 -2.44 -20.60
N GLU A 663 67.33 -2.10 -20.76
CA GLU A 663 66.75 -0.81 -20.44
C GLU A 663 65.39 -1.05 -19.78
N ALA A 664 65.19 -0.46 -18.61
CA ALA A 664 63.95 -0.51 -17.88
C ALA A 664 62.80 -0.01 -18.77
N GLN A 665 61.66 -0.69 -18.67
CA GLN A 665 60.44 -0.35 -19.40
C GLN A 665 59.40 0.23 -18.41
N ASP A 666 58.30 0.78 -18.92
CA ASP A 666 57.20 1.27 -18.08
C ASP A 666 56.51 0.15 -17.27
N ALA A 667 56.63 -1.11 -17.74
CA ALA A 667 56.20 -2.29 -17.03
C ALA A 667 57.40 -2.98 -16.36
N ASP A 668 57.17 -3.62 -15.21
CA ASP A 668 58.17 -4.46 -14.56
C ASP A 668 58.48 -5.67 -15.47
N VAL A 669 59.68 -5.70 -16.05
CA VAL A 669 60.09 -6.74 -17.02
C VAL A 669 61.17 -7.63 -16.41
N VAL A 670 60.95 -8.94 -16.53
CA VAL A 670 61.97 -9.95 -16.27
C VAL A 670 62.70 -10.25 -17.57
N THR A 671 64.00 -10.01 -17.60
CA THR A 671 64.86 -10.33 -18.75
C THR A 671 65.60 -11.62 -18.47
N ASN A 672 65.25 -12.69 -19.20
CA ASN A 672 66.04 -13.92 -19.21
C ASN A 672 67.15 -13.81 -20.27
N VAL A 673 68.40 -13.74 -19.82
CA VAL A 673 69.54 -13.50 -20.70
C VAL A 673 69.92 -14.73 -21.53
N VAL A 674 69.56 -15.93 -21.06
CA VAL A 674 69.96 -17.18 -21.72
C VAL A 674 68.95 -17.68 -22.75
N ASP A 675 67.72 -17.15 -22.75
CA ASP A 675 66.64 -17.62 -23.64
C ASP A 675 66.94 -17.38 -25.13
N ASP A 676 67.70 -16.33 -25.43
CA ASP A 676 68.11 -16.00 -26.81
C ASP A 676 69.35 -16.80 -27.26
N TRP A 677 69.89 -17.69 -26.41
CA TRP A 677 71.05 -18.49 -26.77
C TRP A 677 70.65 -19.82 -27.42
N ASP A 678 71.14 -20.06 -28.63
CA ASP A 678 71.05 -21.34 -29.34
C ASP A 678 72.33 -22.19 -29.18
N ASP A 679 72.41 -23.31 -29.91
CA ASP A 679 73.57 -24.23 -29.88
C ASP A 679 74.92 -23.56 -30.24
N GLU A 680 74.91 -22.41 -30.92
CA GLU A 680 76.10 -21.75 -31.48
C GLU A 680 76.35 -20.33 -30.94
N SER A 681 75.44 -19.79 -30.13
CA SER A 681 75.51 -18.46 -29.51
C SER A 681 75.57 -18.56 -27.98
N GLY A 682 75.93 -17.48 -27.28
CA GLY A 682 76.06 -17.48 -25.82
C GLY A 682 77.39 -18.04 -25.30
N LEU A 683 77.41 -18.52 -24.05
CA LEU A 683 78.58 -19.15 -23.42
C LEU A 683 78.89 -20.57 -23.95
N LEU A 684 79.99 -20.77 -24.68
CA LEU A 684 80.38 -22.07 -25.21
C LEU A 684 81.78 -22.44 -24.75
N LEU A 685 82.01 -23.73 -24.48
CA LEU A 685 83.32 -24.23 -24.10
C LEU A 685 84.04 -24.76 -25.35
N GLU A 686 85.25 -24.27 -25.61
CA GLU A 686 86.08 -24.74 -26.71
C GLU A 686 87.30 -25.49 -26.16
N VAL A 687 87.52 -26.71 -26.63
CA VAL A 687 88.66 -27.56 -26.22
C VAL A 687 89.64 -27.71 -27.36
N ASN A 688 90.94 -27.65 -27.06
CA ASN A 688 92.03 -27.76 -28.04
C ASN A 688 92.54 -29.19 -28.17
N SER A 689 93.35 -29.46 -29.21
CA SER A 689 93.94 -30.78 -29.48
C SER A 689 94.79 -31.36 -28.33
N SER A 690 95.30 -30.51 -27.43
CA SER A 690 96.09 -30.90 -26.27
C SER A 690 95.27 -31.09 -24.99
N ALA A 691 93.93 -31.06 -25.06
CA ALA A 691 93.07 -31.31 -23.89
C ALA A 691 93.17 -32.77 -23.43
N LEU A 692 93.17 -32.98 -22.11
CA LEU A 692 93.17 -34.31 -21.50
C LEU A 692 91.76 -34.67 -21.04
N ALA A 693 91.36 -35.93 -21.21
CA ALA A 693 90.07 -36.42 -20.73
C ALA A 693 90.03 -36.40 -19.20
N SER A 694 89.14 -35.58 -18.63
CA SER A 694 88.92 -35.44 -17.18
C SER A 694 87.62 -34.67 -16.94
N GLU A 695 87.18 -34.59 -15.68
CA GLU A 695 86.15 -33.66 -15.25
C GLU A 695 86.80 -32.33 -14.85
N TYR A 696 86.35 -31.24 -15.48
CA TYR A 696 86.85 -29.91 -15.17
C TYR A 696 85.73 -29.03 -14.64
N SER A 697 86.08 -28.16 -13.69
CA SER A 697 85.14 -27.19 -13.11
C SER A 697 85.69 -25.77 -13.19
N SER A 698 84.78 -24.81 -13.30
CA SER A 698 85.07 -23.38 -13.27
C SER A 698 83.99 -22.66 -12.46
N THR A 699 84.34 -21.53 -11.85
CA THR A 699 83.38 -20.58 -11.29
C THR A 699 83.12 -19.49 -12.32
N VAL A 700 81.87 -19.38 -12.77
CA VAL A 700 81.39 -18.25 -13.57
C VAL A 700 80.80 -17.22 -12.63
N THR A 701 81.23 -15.96 -12.74
CA THR A 701 80.72 -14.86 -11.92
C THR A 701 80.01 -13.84 -12.79
N TRP A 702 78.74 -13.60 -12.46
CA TRP A 702 77.86 -12.61 -13.06
C TRP A 702 77.95 -11.28 -12.30
N LEU A 703 78.07 -10.17 -13.02
CA LEU A 703 78.06 -8.83 -12.46
C LEU A 703 77.01 -7.99 -13.18
N LEU A 704 75.95 -7.64 -12.45
CA LEU A 704 74.90 -6.75 -12.92
C LEU A 704 75.25 -5.32 -12.51
N ASN A 705 75.44 -4.44 -13.50
CA ASN A 705 75.81 -3.05 -13.28
C ASN A 705 74.65 -2.13 -13.65
N ASP A 706 74.28 -1.25 -12.72
CA ASP A 706 73.51 -0.05 -12.99
C ASP A 706 74.41 0.95 -13.74
N VAL A 707 74.00 1.36 -14.94
CA VAL A 707 74.78 2.30 -15.77
C VAL A 707 73.92 3.50 -16.19
N PRO A 708 74.52 4.71 -16.28
CA PRO A 708 73.82 5.93 -16.71
C PRO A 708 73.17 5.86 -18.10
#